data_AF-A0A8H9LB38-F1
#
_entry.id   AF-A0A8H9LB38-F1
#
_cell.length_a   1.000
_cell.length_b   1.000
_cell.length_c   1.000
_cell.angle_alpha   90.00
_cell.angle_beta   90.00
_cell.angle_gamma   90.00
#
_symmetry.space_group_name_H-M   'P 1'
#
loop_
_entity.id
_entity.type
_entity.pdbx_description
1 polymer ?
#
loop_
_entity_poly.entity_id
_entity_poly.type
_entity_poly.pdbx_seq_one_letter_code
_entity_poly.pdbx_strand_id
1 'polypeptide(L)'
;MLITAVFIRFFRSFNFDYLRKAHEGFSPDPWDALESDDLQYPFVKVPLEATVTTVVGANESGKSQLLSAIKHALTGQGIERGDFCRYSQFFTVNKSMAFPDFGLEFKGLNQNERDTLAKSCKTTFDEEVNTFTMFRINGKDPVVYIPQDGKWALHPVQDRKAFNAILPRWFEIDASVALPESVPIKYLAEAKTSVQTGPRKQRYSFLNLVMENAQSLFGGSVEQVAPAPPALTTAFAAASEPTDEHDRQLALADDLLLKVAKINRTAFQELMKAVEAGRDGFANGVVEQMNRALAASLNFPKWWSQDHHFRLLLTLRDQDLVFTIRDRTGTEYSADERSGGLKYFLSYFVQYLAHEPPKSGVREILLMDEPDAYLSSTGQQDLLRIFEDFANPQNPDRQPCQVVYVTHSPFLIDKNHGERIRVLEKGEGDEGTRVVRNAARNHYEPLRSAFGSFVAETTFISNCNLMLEGMSDQVILAGMSARLRRQTTTSMDNLDLNTLTLVPAGSAPHIPYLVYLARGRDVDRPAVIVMLDSDASGDQAVKALKKGPNGKPVIDDRFILQLGELPQEALTSTFPSGVVAIEDLVPLPIAIAAVKHYAEEFLDSKEAAALGSLDPDDVIFEDCSGTHDALEKAAAARVEGFHLDKVGFARSVVDVIGHDDKLAEAAAIMDGNFRVLFRELGRRQRQATREIATERISAKIKRLKRSFLIDHPTGATREQAALLLEDIEAGLDNSAEAEEVKGQIRKIRRQFELDDEPIEPIADYEDFREALETLVYRQLNGVQEP
;
A
#
# COMPACT_ATOMS: atom_id res chain seq x y z
N MET A 1 18.38 12.06 -12.78
CA MET A 1 19.04 11.77 -11.49
C MET A 1 18.07 11.21 -10.43
N LEU A 2 18.47 10.19 -9.67
CA LEU A 2 17.74 9.57 -8.55
C LEU A 2 18.61 9.55 -7.28
N ILE A 3 18.00 9.55 -6.09
CA ILE A 3 18.70 9.37 -4.82
C ILE A 3 18.81 7.88 -4.51
N THR A 4 20.01 7.33 -4.36
CA THR A 4 20.21 5.89 -4.13
C THR A 4 20.62 5.54 -2.71
N ALA A 5 21.06 6.53 -1.92
CA ALA A 5 21.31 6.35 -0.50
C ALA A 5 21.27 7.67 0.26
N VAL A 6 20.88 7.58 1.54
CA VAL A 6 20.96 8.67 2.52
C VAL A 6 22.07 8.36 3.50
N PHE A 7 22.92 9.35 3.78
CA PHE A 7 23.97 9.28 4.78
C PHE A 7 23.61 10.20 5.92
N ILE A 8 23.54 9.66 7.14
CA ILE A 8 23.19 10.42 8.34
C ILE A 8 24.25 10.19 9.41
N ARG A 9 24.73 11.28 10.01
CA ARG A 9 25.66 11.22 11.13
C ARG A 9 25.37 12.34 12.12
N PHE A 10 25.39 11.99 13.40
CA PHE A 10 25.14 12.88 14.55
C PHE A 10 23.82 13.66 14.52
N PHE A 11 22.73 13.03 14.10
CA PHE A 11 21.40 13.65 14.02
C PHE A 11 20.36 12.92 14.88
N ARG A 12 19.91 13.54 15.97
CA ARG A 12 18.90 13.02 16.90
C ARG A 12 19.20 11.57 17.34
N SER A 13 18.52 10.58 16.77
CA SER A 13 18.73 9.15 17.08
C SER A 13 19.90 8.52 16.30
N PHE A 14 20.31 9.10 15.17
CA PHE A 14 21.44 8.64 14.37
C PHE A 14 22.76 9.16 14.94
N ASN A 15 23.69 8.25 15.29
CA ASN A 15 25.05 8.60 15.72
C ASN A 15 26.06 8.43 14.57
N PHE A 16 26.72 7.28 14.47
CA PHE A 16 27.59 6.86 13.36
C PHE A 16 27.38 5.35 13.15
N ASP A 17 27.82 4.80 12.02
CA ASP A 17 27.71 3.35 11.77
C ASP A 17 28.71 2.57 12.62
N TYR A 18 28.27 2.23 13.83
CA TYR A 18 29.07 1.51 14.81
C TYR A 18 29.49 0.12 14.29
N LEU A 19 28.59 -0.60 13.63
CA LEU A 19 28.87 -1.95 13.11
C LEU A 19 29.93 -1.90 12.00
N ARG A 20 29.84 -0.93 11.09
CA ARG A 20 30.87 -0.71 10.07
C ARG A 20 32.21 -0.39 10.72
N LYS A 21 32.24 0.49 11.73
CA LYS A 21 33.48 0.89 12.42
C LYS A 21 34.14 -0.25 13.19
N ALA A 22 33.35 -1.16 13.78
CA ALA A 22 33.83 -2.29 14.58
C ALA A 22 34.27 -3.50 13.74
N HIS A 23 33.93 -3.56 12.45
CA HIS A 23 34.27 -4.68 11.57
C HIS A 23 35.78 -4.79 11.32
N GLU A 24 36.35 -6.00 11.35
CA GLU A 24 37.81 -6.22 11.21
C GLU A 24 38.39 -5.68 9.89
N GLY A 25 37.61 -5.73 8.81
CA GLY A 25 37.95 -5.17 7.50
C GLY A 25 37.55 -3.69 7.30
N PHE A 26 37.34 -2.91 8.36
CA PHE A 26 36.92 -1.52 8.24
C PHE A 26 37.94 -0.69 7.44
N SER A 27 37.45 -0.03 6.38
CA SER A 27 38.18 0.98 5.62
C SER A 27 37.32 2.25 5.54
N PRO A 28 37.85 3.42 5.95
CA PRO A 28 37.09 4.67 5.95
C PRO A 28 36.88 5.19 4.53
N ASP A 29 35.68 5.69 4.25
CA ASP A 29 35.49 6.52 3.07
C ASP A 29 36.11 7.92 3.27
N PRO A 30 36.41 8.68 2.20
CA PRO A 30 37.01 10.01 2.33
C PRO A 30 36.18 11.05 3.11
N TRP A 31 34.89 10.81 3.32
CA TRP A 31 33.99 11.65 4.13
C TRP A 31 33.82 11.15 5.58
N ASP A 32 34.35 9.97 5.91
CA ASP A 32 34.24 9.40 7.26
C ASP A 32 35.21 10.07 8.25
N ALA A 33 36.27 10.71 7.76
CA ALA A 33 37.22 11.48 8.57
C ALA A 33 36.62 12.83 9.02
N LEU A 34 36.82 13.17 10.30
CA LEU A 34 36.54 14.51 10.83
C LEU A 34 37.77 15.42 10.65
N GLU A 35 37.79 16.61 11.30
CA GLU A 35 38.87 17.61 11.15
C GLU A 35 40.30 17.11 11.44
N SER A 36 40.45 15.91 12.03
CA SER A 36 41.70 15.13 12.11
C SER A 36 41.49 13.76 11.47
N ASP A 37 42.42 13.31 10.62
CA ASP A 37 42.39 12.00 9.94
C ASP A 37 42.35 10.80 10.92
N ASP A 38 42.75 11.03 12.17
CA ASP A 38 42.71 10.03 13.25
C ASP A 38 41.28 9.77 13.78
N LEU A 39 40.31 10.63 13.47
CA LEU A 39 38.93 10.54 13.94
C LEU A 39 37.99 10.09 12.81
N GLN A 40 37.85 8.77 12.65
CA GLN A 40 37.02 8.15 11.62
C GLN A 40 35.67 7.72 12.19
N TYR A 41 34.59 8.30 11.68
CA TYR A 41 33.21 8.05 12.11
C TYR A 41 32.32 7.84 10.88
N PRO A 42 32.09 6.58 10.47
CA PRO A 42 31.34 6.31 9.27
C PRO A 42 29.88 6.74 9.38
N PHE A 43 29.32 7.23 8.28
CA PHE A 43 27.90 7.57 8.23
C PHE A 43 27.02 6.31 8.31
N VAL A 44 25.86 6.43 8.96
CA VAL A 44 24.80 5.43 8.80
C VAL A 44 24.24 5.59 7.39
N LYS A 45 24.47 4.58 6.53
CA LYS A 45 24.00 4.55 5.13
C LYS A 45 22.67 3.82 5.02
N VAL A 46 21.62 4.52 4.63
CA VAL A 46 20.30 3.95 4.31
C VAL A 46 20.13 3.91 2.79
N PRO A 47 20.17 2.74 2.14
CA PRO A 47 19.95 2.65 0.69
C PRO A 47 18.48 2.94 0.35
N LEU A 48 18.23 3.59 -0.79
CA LEU A 48 16.89 3.86 -1.32
C LEU A 48 16.70 3.15 -2.66
N GLU A 49 15.48 2.69 -2.91
CA GLU A 49 15.08 2.10 -4.19
C GLU A 49 14.69 3.19 -5.20
N ALA A 50 14.86 2.89 -6.49
CA ALA A 50 14.53 3.83 -7.58
C ALA A 50 13.03 4.22 -7.63
N THR A 51 12.15 3.35 -7.12
CA THR A 51 10.70 3.52 -7.12
C THR A 51 10.20 3.85 -5.72
N VAL A 52 9.80 2.84 -4.95
CA VAL A 52 9.24 2.99 -3.60
C VAL A 52 10.22 2.41 -2.57
N THR A 53 10.46 3.14 -1.49
CA THR A 53 11.19 2.66 -0.30
C THR A 53 10.29 2.78 0.92
N THR A 54 10.03 1.64 1.57
CA THR A 54 9.24 1.56 2.80
C THR A 54 10.18 1.41 3.99
N VAL A 55 10.09 2.30 4.97
CA VAL A 55 10.98 2.28 6.14
C VAL A 55 10.18 1.93 7.39
N VAL A 56 10.57 0.87 8.07
CA VAL A 56 9.87 0.32 9.24
C VAL A 56 10.84 0.11 10.39
N GLY A 57 10.31 0.00 11.60
CA GLY A 57 11.14 -0.10 12.81
C GLY A 57 10.36 0.28 14.05
N ALA A 58 10.82 -0.17 15.21
CA ALA A 58 10.21 0.14 16.50
C ALA A 58 10.14 1.66 16.77
N ASN A 59 9.40 2.07 17.82
CA ASN A 59 9.37 3.47 18.23
C ASN A 59 10.80 3.96 18.51
N GLU A 60 11.09 5.22 18.19
CA GLU A 60 12.42 5.85 18.38
C GLU A 60 13.58 5.27 17.54
N SER A 61 13.30 4.39 16.58
CA SER A 61 14.31 3.81 15.68
C SER A 61 14.94 4.79 14.70
N GLY A 62 14.41 6.01 14.52
CA GLY A 62 14.97 6.99 13.57
C GLY A 62 14.17 7.19 12.28
N LYS A 63 12.96 6.63 12.18
CA LYS A 63 12.12 6.67 10.96
C LYS A 63 11.81 8.09 10.44
N SER A 64 11.11 8.91 11.22
CA SER A 64 10.81 10.31 10.85
C SER A 64 12.06 11.16 10.68
N GLN A 65 13.13 10.82 11.41
CA GLN A 65 14.43 11.47 11.29
C GLN A 65 15.08 11.19 9.93
N LEU A 66 14.90 10.00 9.34
CA LEU A 66 15.38 9.71 7.98
C LEU A 66 14.74 10.65 6.94
N LEU A 67 13.43 10.87 7.00
CA LEU A 67 12.74 11.80 6.09
C LEU A 67 13.25 13.23 6.26
N SER A 68 13.43 13.66 7.52
CA SER A 68 14.01 14.98 7.84
C SER A 68 15.43 15.12 7.27
N ALA A 69 16.25 14.09 7.38
CA ALA A 69 17.62 14.09 6.83
C ALA A 69 17.63 14.25 5.31
N ILE A 70 16.72 13.61 4.58
CA ILE A 70 16.56 13.81 3.12
C ILE A 70 16.25 15.29 2.82
N LYS A 71 15.28 15.88 3.53
CA LYS A 71 14.90 17.30 3.35
C LYS A 71 16.07 18.24 3.64
N HIS A 72 16.79 18.02 4.74
CA HIS A 72 17.94 18.82 5.13
C HIS A 72 19.10 18.70 4.15
N ALA A 73 19.38 17.49 3.65
CA ALA A 73 20.42 17.28 2.67
C ALA A 73 20.10 17.97 1.34
N LEU A 74 18.86 17.87 0.84
CA LEU A 74 18.44 18.53 -0.41
C LEU A 74 18.45 20.05 -0.28
N THR A 75 17.87 20.60 0.78
CA THR A 75 17.62 22.05 0.89
C THR A 75 18.74 22.84 1.57
N GLY A 76 19.46 22.21 2.51
CA GLY A 76 20.36 22.89 3.44
C GLY A 76 19.65 23.79 4.45
N GLN A 77 18.33 23.70 4.57
CA GLN A 77 17.51 24.51 5.47
C GLN A 77 17.05 23.70 6.68
N GLY A 78 16.77 24.39 7.79
CA GLY A 78 16.26 23.77 9.02
C GLY A 78 17.30 22.91 9.76
N ILE A 79 18.60 23.12 9.52
CA ILE A 79 19.67 22.39 10.20
C ILE A 79 20.04 23.15 11.48
N GLU A 80 19.68 22.61 12.63
CA GLU A 80 19.89 23.25 13.93
C GLU A 80 20.88 22.49 14.81
N ARG A 81 21.61 23.21 15.68
CA ARG A 81 22.50 22.60 16.67
C ARG A 81 21.72 21.76 17.71
N GLY A 82 20.45 22.12 17.96
CA GLY A 82 19.57 21.40 18.88
C GLY A 82 19.23 19.98 18.42
N ASP A 83 19.40 19.70 17.13
CA ASP A 83 19.17 18.38 16.54
C ASP A 83 20.40 17.46 16.57
N PHE A 84 21.53 17.92 17.12
CA PHE A 84 22.71 17.08 17.24
C PHE A 84 22.44 15.85 18.12
N CYS A 85 22.98 14.70 17.72
CA CYS A 85 22.76 13.43 18.41
C CYS A 85 23.24 13.50 19.87
N ARG A 86 22.33 13.24 20.81
CA ARG A 86 22.62 13.26 22.25
C ARG A 86 23.46 12.08 22.71
N TYR A 87 23.51 11.00 21.93
CA TYR A 87 24.32 9.82 22.19
C TYR A 87 25.78 10.02 21.76
N SER A 88 26.06 11.05 20.96
CA SER A 88 27.41 11.31 20.47
C SER A 88 28.30 11.83 21.59
N GLN A 89 29.51 11.28 21.69
CA GLN A 89 30.58 11.81 22.55
C GLN A 89 30.97 13.27 22.23
N PHE A 90 30.57 13.79 21.06
CA PHE A 90 30.81 15.18 20.67
C PHE A 90 29.73 16.14 21.19
N PHE A 91 28.66 15.63 21.81
CA PHE A 91 27.65 16.42 22.49
C PHE A 91 28.20 16.98 23.81
N THR A 92 28.89 18.13 23.73
CA THR A 92 29.55 18.76 24.88
C THR A 92 29.11 20.22 25.05
N VAL A 93 28.99 20.65 26.32
CA VAL A 93 28.60 22.04 26.68
C VAL A 93 29.81 22.97 26.77
N ASN A 94 31.02 22.41 26.93
CA ASN A 94 32.26 23.18 27.11
C ASN A 94 32.87 23.66 25.78
N LYS A 95 32.24 23.36 24.64
CA LYS A 95 32.60 23.79 23.29
C LYS A 95 31.33 24.24 22.55
N SER A 96 31.47 24.90 21.40
CA SER A 96 30.31 25.19 20.55
C SER A 96 29.67 23.87 20.07
N MET A 97 28.40 23.63 20.37
CA MET A 97 27.66 22.44 19.94
C MET A 97 27.72 22.26 18.42
N ALA A 98 28.18 21.13 17.90
CA ALA A 98 28.29 20.91 16.47
C ALA A 98 26.91 20.82 15.77
N PHE A 99 26.91 20.98 14.45
CA PHE A 99 25.72 20.69 13.64
C PHE A 99 25.74 19.22 13.18
N PRO A 100 24.57 18.60 12.95
CA PRO A 100 24.47 17.27 12.35
C PRO A 100 25.01 17.26 10.90
N ASP A 101 25.40 16.08 10.44
CA ASP A 101 25.92 15.85 9.09
C ASP A 101 24.93 15.04 8.26
N PHE A 102 24.74 15.46 7.01
CA PHE A 102 23.84 14.80 6.07
C PHE A 102 24.51 14.61 4.71
N GLY A 103 24.19 13.52 4.02
CA GLY A 103 24.62 13.29 2.65
C GLY A 103 23.63 12.49 1.83
N LEU A 104 23.77 12.58 0.51
CA LEU A 104 22.95 11.87 -0.46
C LEU A 104 23.83 11.32 -1.59
N GLU A 105 23.63 10.05 -1.93
CA GLU A 105 24.18 9.43 -3.14
C GLU A 105 23.18 9.62 -4.28
N PHE A 106 23.68 10.03 -5.45
CA PHE A 106 22.87 10.24 -6.65
C PHE A 106 23.37 9.36 -7.79
N LYS A 107 22.44 8.79 -8.58
CA LYS A 107 22.75 8.03 -9.80
C LYS A 107 21.85 8.43 -10.97
N GLY A 108 22.24 8.04 -12.19
CA GLY A 108 21.41 8.21 -13.38
C GLY A 108 21.33 9.68 -13.83
N LEU A 109 22.48 10.35 -13.89
CA LEU A 109 22.55 11.74 -14.34
C LEU A 109 22.32 11.81 -15.85
N ASN A 110 21.52 12.77 -16.30
CA ASN A 110 21.45 13.14 -17.71
C ASN A 110 22.56 14.14 -18.09
N GLN A 111 22.70 14.42 -19.38
CA GLN A 111 23.77 15.31 -19.87
C GLN A 111 23.68 16.73 -19.27
N ASN A 112 22.48 17.31 -19.21
CA ASN A 112 22.29 18.65 -18.66
C ASN A 112 22.61 18.72 -17.16
N GLU A 113 22.26 17.67 -16.40
CA GLU A 113 22.59 17.52 -14.98
C GLU A 113 24.12 17.44 -14.80
N ARG A 114 24.82 16.64 -15.62
CA ARG A 114 26.29 16.55 -15.61
C ARG A 114 26.96 17.89 -15.90
N ASP A 115 26.55 18.56 -16.98
CA ASP A 115 27.12 19.85 -17.38
C ASP A 115 26.91 20.92 -16.31
N THR A 116 25.74 20.91 -15.67
CA THR A 116 25.41 21.85 -14.60
C THR A 116 26.17 21.54 -13.33
N LEU A 117 26.37 20.27 -12.98
CA LEU A 117 27.23 19.85 -11.86
C LEU A 117 28.67 20.31 -12.08
N ALA A 118 29.22 20.08 -13.27
CA ALA A 118 30.58 20.51 -13.66
C ALA A 118 30.77 22.02 -13.52
N LYS A 119 29.82 22.80 -14.05
CA LYS A 119 29.79 24.26 -13.91
C LYS A 119 29.70 24.69 -12.45
N SER A 120 28.87 24.02 -11.65
CA SER A 120 28.66 24.35 -10.22
C SER A 120 29.92 24.15 -9.39
N CYS A 121 30.74 23.17 -9.73
CA CYS A 121 32.04 22.89 -9.10
C CYS A 121 33.21 23.63 -9.77
N LYS A 122 32.98 24.35 -10.87
CA LYS A 122 34.00 24.97 -11.74
C LYS A 122 35.11 24.01 -12.17
N THR A 123 34.71 22.82 -12.59
CA THR A 123 35.61 21.76 -13.03
C THR A 123 35.01 21.07 -14.26
N THR A 124 35.77 20.17 -14.87
CA THR A 124 35.32 19.31 -15.96
C THR A 124 35.32 17.87 -15.49
N PHE A 125 34.22 17.18 -15.73
CA PHE A 125 34.09 15.75 -15.46
C PHE A 125 34.14 14.98 -16.77
N ASP A 126 34.52 13.71 -16.70
CA ASP A 126 34.40 12.77 -17.82
C ASP A 126 32.92 12.57 -18.19
N GLU A 127 32.64 12.25 -19.46
CA GLU A 127 31.28 11.98 -19.94
C GLU A 127 30.66 10.75 -19.25
N GLU A 128 31.48 9.85 -18.72
CA GLU A 128 31.05 8.62 -18.03
C GLU A 128 30.53 8.84 -16.59
N VAL A 129 30.62 10.05 -16.02
CA VAL A 129 30.18 10.30 -14.63
C VAL A 129 28.67 10.15 -14.48
N ASN A 130 28.25 8.98 -13.98
CA ASN A 130 26.84 8.66 -13.75
C ASN A 130 26.44 8.64 -12.26
N THR A 131 27.38 8.86 -11.35
CA THR A 131 27.17 8.84 -9.89
C THR A 131 27.96 9.95 -9.21
N PHE A 132 27.39 10.57 -8.19
CA PHE A 132 28.12 11.42 -7.25
C PHE A 132 27.49 11.34 -5.86
N THR A 133 28.24 11.74 -4.84
CA THR A 133 27.73 11.85 -3.47
C THR A 133 27.89 13.28 -2.99
N MET A 134 26.86 13.87 -2.39
CA MET A 134 26.94 15.20 -1.79
C MET A 134 26.87 15.09 -0.26
N PHE A 135 27.59 15.96 0.44
CA PHE A 135 27.52 16.08 1.90
C PHE A 135 27.39 17.53 2.35
N ARG A 136 26.66 17.74 3.44
CA ARG A 136 26.61 18.96 4.24
C ARG A 136 27.17 18.61 5.61
N ILE A 137 28.43 18.99 5.86
CA ILE A 137 29.15 18.65 7.08
C ILE A 137 29.19 19.87 8.00
N ASN A 138 28.84 19.69 9.27
CA ASN A 138 28.85 20.72 10.31
C ASN A 138 28.09 22.00 9.90
N GLY A 139 26.94 21.83 9.24
CA GLY A 139 26.10 22.95 8.79
C GLY A 139 26.72 23.83 7.70
N LYS A 140 27.83 23.37 7.08
CA LYS A 140 28.52 24.07 5.99
C LYS A 140 27.82 23.86 4.64
N ASP A 141 28.30 24.59 3.65
CA ASP A 141 27.90 24.44 2.25
C ASP A 141 28.10 23.01 1.72
N PRO A 142 27.32 22.61 0.71
CA PRO A 142 27.43 21.27 0.17
C PRO A 142 28.78 21.10 -0.51
N VAL A 143 29.38 19.94 -0.28
CA VAL A 143 30.54 19.44 -1.03
C VAL A 143 30.16 18.19 -1.78
N VAL A 144 30.79 17.95 -2.92
CA VAL A 144 30.48 16.82 -3.80
C VAL A 144 31.70 15.92 -3.93
N TYR A 145 31.49 14.61 -3.90
CA TYR A 145 32.49 13.59 -4.19
C TYR A 145 32.13 12.88 -5.48
N ILE A 146 33.09 12.75 -6.39
CA ILE A 146 32.91 12.14 -7.71
C ILE A 146 33.93 11.02 -7.89
N PRO A 147 33.54 9.85 -8.43
CA PRO A 147 34.46 8.76 -8.71
C PRO A 147 35.42 9.15 -9.84
N GLN A 148 36.73 9.05 -9.59
CA GLN A 148 37.84 9.30 -10.53
C GLN A 148 38.95 8.28 -10.26
N ASP A 149 39.37 7.51 -11.27
CA ASP A 149 40.46 6.52 -11.19
C ASP A 149 40.31 5.52 -10.01
N GLY A 150 39.09 5.07 -9.74
CA GLY A 150 38.79 4.14 -8.64
C GLY A 150 38.83 4.76 -7.24
N LYS A 151 38.93 6.10 -7.12
CA LYS A 151 38.89 6.85 -5.87
C LYS A 151 37.81 7.93 -5.90
N TRP A 152 37.40 8.43 -4.73
CA TRP A 152 36.48 9.56 -4.62
C TRP A 152 37.25 10.88 -4.50
N ALA A 153 37.05 11.78 -5.45
CA ALA A 153 37.65 13.11 -5.45
C ALA A 153 36.65 14.16 -4.91
N LEU A 154 37.11 15.00 -3.98
CA LEU A 154 36.34 16.09 -3.37
C LEU A 154 36.31 17.34 -4.26
N HIS A 155 35.11 17.86 -4.53
CA HIS A 155 34.86 19.07 -5.31
C HIS A 155 33.91 20.00 -4.54
N PRO A 156 34.37 21.18 -4.06
CA PRO A 156 33.50 22.17 -3.42
C PRO A 156 32.46 22.75 -4.40
N VAL A 157 31.22 22.96 -3.94
CA VAL A 157 30.19 23.64 -4.75
C VAL A 157 30.40 25.15 -4.68
N GLN A 158 30.71 25.77 -5.82
CA GLN A 158 30.95 27.22 -5.92
C GLN A 158 29.73 28.00 -6.40
N ASP A 159 28.89 27.42 -7.27
CA ASP A 159 27.59 27.99 -7.66
C ASP A 159 26.45 27.15 -7.06
N ARG A 160 25.96 27.58 -5.90
CA ARG A 160 24.88 26.90 -5.18
C ARG A 160 23.55 27.00 -5.89
N LYS A 161 23.31 28.09 -6.63
CA LYS A 161 22.02 28.30 -7.30
C LYS A 161 21.90 27.34 -8.47
N ALA A 162 22.95 27.20 -9.27
CA ALA A 162 23.01 26.21 -10.34
C ALA A 162 22.92 24.78 -9.79
N PHE A 163 23.65 24.48 -8.72
CA PHE A 163 23.63 23.15 -8.10
C PHE A 163 22.25 22.79 -7.55
N ASN A 164 21.61 23.67 -6.77
CA ASN A 164 20.29 23.42 -6.22
C ASN A 164 19.20 23.32 -7.31
N ALA A 165 19.43 23.87 -8.52
CA ALA A 165 18.48 23.80 -9.61
C ALA A 165 18.38 22.41 -10.24
N ILE A 166 19.40 21.55 -10.09
CA ILE A 166 19.39 20.17 -10.61
C ILE A 166 18.99 19.13 -9.56
N LEU A 167 19.08 19.44 -8.27
CA LEU A 167 18.72 18.51 -7.20
C LEU A 167 17.23 18.12 -7.26
N PRO A 168 16.88 16.85 -6.95
CA PRO A 168 15.49 16.43 -6.89
C PRO A 168 14.69 17.29 -5.89
N ARG A 169 13.43 17.58 -6.23
CA ARG A 169 12.53 18.32 -5.33
C ARG A 169 11.74 17.35 -4.47
N TRP A 170 11.66 17.63 -3.17
CA TRP A 170 10.78 16.86 -2.30
C TRP A 170 9.42 17.52 -2.16
N PHE A 171 8.38 16.73 -1.95
CA PHE A 171 7.05 17.18 -1.56
C PHE A 171 6.38 16.14 -0.64
N GLU A 172 5.28 16.55 -0.02
CA GLU A 172 4.46 15.72 0.86
C GLU A 172 2.99 15.93 0.51
N ILE A 173 2.13 15.01 0.95
CA ILE A 173 0.68 15.13 0.82
C ILE A 173 0.11 15.40 2.22
N ASP A 174 -0.64 16.48 2.38
CA ASP A 174 -1.30 16.81 3.65
C ASP A 174 -2.72 16.24 3.69
N ALA A 175 -2.83 14.96 4.01
CA ALA A 175 -4.12 14.30 4.08
C ALA A 175 -4.97 14.68 5.30
N SER A 176 -4.45 15.50 6.22
CA SER A 176 -5.21 15.98 7.37
C SER A 176 -6.28 17.01 6.99
N VAL A 177 -6.09 17.70 5.86
CA VAL A 177 -7.06 18.64 5.29
C VAL A 177 -8.15 17.85 4.56
N ALA A 178 -9.37 17.85 5.09
CA ALA A 178 -10.52 17.20 4.44
C ALA A 178 -11.15 18.10 3.36
N LEU A 179 -11.94 17.53 2.45
CA LEU A 179 -12.81 18.34 1.60
C LEU A 179 -13.82 19.10 2.48
N PRO A 180 -14.13 20.37 2.15
CA PRO A 180 -15.11 21.13 2.90
C PRO A 180 -16.52 20.56 2.70
N GLU A 181 -17.43 20.80 3.64
CA GLU A 181 -18.86 20.46 3.49
C GLU A 181 -19.45 21.07 2.21
N SER A 182 -19.08 22.32 1.92
CA SER A 182 -19.58 23.07 0.78
C SER A 182 -18.60 24.13 0.32
N VAL A 183 -18.71 24.48 -0.96
CA VAL A 183 -17.88 25.50 -1.61
C VAL A 183 -18.77 26.59 -2.18
N PRO A 184 -18.53 27.86 -1.83
CA PRO A 184 -19.24 28.99 -2.42
C PRO A 184 -18.99 29.06 -3.92
N ILE A 185 -20.07 29.15 -4.72
CA ILE A 185 -19.95 29.24 -6.19
C ILE A 185 -19.14 30.47 -6.58
N LYS A 186 -19.27 31.56 -5.82
CA LYS A 186 -18.50 32.79 -6.01
C LYS A 186 -17.00 32.57 -5.89
N TYR A 187 -16.56 31.74 -4.93
CA TYR A 187 -15.14 31.40 -4.79
C TYR A 187 -14.63 30.68 -6.04
N LEU A 188 -15.36 29.69 -6.54
CA LEU A 188 -14.99 28.93 -7.73
C LEU A 188 -15.00 29.79 -9.00
N ALA A 189 -15.91 30.76 -9.09
CA ALA A 189 -16.04 31.69 -10.22
C ALA A 189 -14.96 32.78 -10.25
N GLU A 190 -14.54 33.30 -9.09
CA GLU A 190 -13.69 34.50 -8.96
C GLU A 190 -12.30 34.25 -8.38
N ALA A 191 -12.06 33.10 -7.73
CA ALA A 191 -10.83 32.76 -7.01
C ALA A 191 -10.43 33.80 -5.94
N LYS A 192 -11.42 34.40 -5.26
CA LYS A 192 -11.21 35.44 -4.24
C LYS A 192 -11.83 35.04 -2.92
N THR A 193 -11.06 35.15 -1.85
CA THR A 193 -11.57 35.01 -0.49
C THR A 193 -12.20 36.33 -0.01
N SER A 194 -13.37 36.23 0.61
CA SER A 194 -14.12 37.33 1.19
C SER A 194 -15.10 36.79 2.22
N VAL A 195 -15.81 37.67 2.93
CA VAL A 195 -16.92 37.27 3.83
C VAL A 195 -17.96 36.41 3.10
N GLN A 196 -18.19 36.65 1.80
CA GLN A 196 -19.14 35.88 0.99
C GLN A 196 -18.65 34.49 0.59
N THR A 197 -17.36 34.22 0.78
CA THR A 197 -16.75 32.90 0.52
C THR A 197 -16.30 32.18 1.79
N GLY A 198 -16.65 32.72 2.97
CA GLY A 198 -16.41 32.07 4.25
C GLY A 198 -17.29 30.83 4.46
N PRO A 199 -17.06 30.09 5.56
CA PRO A 199 -17.82 28.89 5.90
C PRO A 199 -19.34 29.14 5.88
N ARG A 200 -20.10 28.20 5.30
CA ARG A 200 -21.56 28.33 5.12
C ARG A 200 -22.31 28.63 6.43
N LYS A 201 -21.98 27.92 7.52
CA LYS A 201 -22.63 28.11 8.84
C LYS A 201 -22.42 29.54 9.37
N GLN A 202 -21.22 30.10 9.22
CA GLN A 202 -20.91 31.46 9.66
C GLN A 202 -21.64 32.49 8.81
N ARG A 203 -21.66 32.32 7.47
CA ARG A 203 -22.43 33.19 6.56
C ARG A 203 -23.92 33.17 6.88
N TYR A 204 -24.49 31.99 7.09
CA TYR A 204 -25.91 31.84 7.44
C TYR A 204 -26.24 32.49 8.79
N SER A 205 -25.38 32.28 9.80
CA SER A 205 -25.53 32.93 11.11
C SER A 205 -25.48 34.46 11.00
N PHE A 206 -24.54 35.00 10.22
CA PHE A 206 -24.46 36.43 9.96
C PHE A 206 -25.71 36.96 9.26
N LEU A 207 -26.20 36.27 8.22
CA LEU A 207 -27.40 36.65 7.47
C LEU A 207 -28.65 36.66 8.35
N ASN A 208 -28.83 35.64 9.20
CA ASN A 208 -29.93 35.59 10.17
C ASN A 208 -29.85 36.75 11.15
N LEU A 209 -28.66 37.05 11.67
CA LEU A 209 -28.47 38.13 12.63
C LEU A 209 -28.76 39.51 12.00
N VAL A 210 -28.41 39.70 10.71
CA VAL A 210 -28.79 40.89 9.94
C VAL A 210 -30.31 40.98 9.78
N MET A 211 -30.97 39.87 9.42
CA MET A 211 -32.43 39.84 9.21
C MET A 211 -33.21 40.07 10.51
N GLU A 212 -32.79 39.47 11.61
CA GLU A 212 -33.36 39.67 12.95
C GLU A 212 -33.23 41.12 13.43
N ASN A 213 -32.16 41.80 13.04
CA ASN A 213 -31.90 43.20 13.38
C ASN A 213 -32.31 44.18 12.26
N ALA A 214 -32.95 43.72 11.18
CA ALA A 214 -33.23 44.57 10.02
C ALA A 214 -34.17 45.74 10.37
N GLN A 215 -35.17 45.52 11.21
CA GLN A 215 -36.07 46.59 11.67
C GLN A 215 -35.35 47.61 12.57
N SER A 216 -34.37 47.21 13.38
CA SER A 216 -33.62 48.14 14.23
C SER A 216 -32.54 48.90 13.45
N LEU A 217 -31.98 48.28 12.39
CA LEU A 217 -30.98 48.88 11.50
C LEU A 217 -31.60 49.81 10.44
N PHE A 218 -32.78 49.48 9.94
CA PHE A 218 -33.39 50.11 8.76
C PHE A 218 -34.83 50.60 8.98
N GLY A 219 -35.40 50.46 10.19
CA GLY A 219 -36.77 50.88 10.51
C GLY A 219 -36.95 52.38 10.81
N GLY A 220 -35.86 53.15 10.87
CA GLY A 220 -35.90 54.63 10.88
C GLY A 220 -35.99 55.21 9.45
N SER A 221 -36.32 56.50 9.33
CA SER A 221 -36.24 57.22 8.05
C SER A 221 -34.89 56.97 7.36
N VAL A 222 -34.91 56.70 6.05
CA VAL A 222 -33.78 56.28 5.19
C VAL A 222 -32.51 57.16 5.32
N GLU A 223 -32.61 58.34 5.93
CA GLU A 223 -31.51 59.29 6.15
C GLU A 223 -30.68 59.06 7.43
N GLN A 224 -31.08 58.18 8.36
CA GLN A 224 -30.31 57.91 9.59
C GLN A 224 -30.08 56.41 9.81
N VAL A 225 -28.91 55.93 9.36
CA VAL A 225 -28.40 54.60 9.70
C VAL A 225 -27.87 54.62 11.13
N ALA A 226 -28.50 53.88 12.04
CA ALA A 226 -28.01 53.70 13.40
C ALA A 226 -26.69 52.89 13.39
N PRO A 227 -25.76 53.13 14.34
CA PRO A 227 -24.56 52.31 14.47
C PRO A 227 -24.94 50.85 14.69
N ALA A 228 -24.26 49.94 13.99
CA ALA A 228 -24.56 48.51 14.05
C ALA A 228 -24.45 47.99 15.51
N PRO A 229 -25.42 47.16 15.97
CA PRO A 229 -25.35 46.50 17.27
C PRO A 229 -24.02 45.75 17.46
N PRO A 230 -23.46 45.71 18.69
CA PRO A 230 -22.21 44.99 18.98
C PRO A 230 -22.22 43.53 18.52
N ALA A 231 -23.38 42.86 18.59
CA ALA A 231 -23.55 41.49 18.11
C ALA A 231 -23.30 41.35 16.60
N LEU A 232 -23.72 42.33 15.78
CA LEU A 232 -23.46 42.35 14.35
C LEU A 232 -22.00 42.63 14.03
N THR A 233 -21.37 43.55 14.75
CA THR A 233 -19.94 43.82 14.56
C THR A 233 -19.07 42.62 14.93
N THR A 234 -19.42 41.89 15.99
CA THR A 234 -18.72 40.67 16.39
C THR A 234 -18.96 39.53 15.41
N ALA A 235 -20.21 39.33 14.95
CA ALA A 235 -20.53 38.33 13.94
C ALA A 235 -19.84 38.62 12.59
N PHE A 236 -19.78 39.89 12.19
CA PHE A 236 -19.05 40.32 10.99
C PHE A 236 -17.54 40.07 11.14
N ALA A 237 -16.94 40.39 12.29
CA ALA A 237 -15.54 40.10 12.55
C ALA A 237 -15.25 38.59 12.48
N ALA A 238 -16.08 37.76 13.13
CA ALA A 238 -15.95 36.31 13.09
C ALA A 238 -16.15 35.72 11.69
N ALA A 239 -17.06 36.27 10.87
CA ALA A 239 -17.27 35.85 9.49
C ALA A 239 -16.22 36.40 8.51
N SER A 240 -15.42 37.39 8.95
CA SER A 240 -14.34 38.00 8.16
C SER A 240 -12.96 37.47 8.55
N GLU A 241 -12.84 36.72 9.65
CA GLU A 241 -11.60 36.08 10.05
C GLU A 241 -11.25 34.97 9.05
N PRO A 242 -10.13 35.08 8.32
CA PRO A 242 -9.63 33.99 7.51
C PRO A 242 -9.21 32.86 8.46
N THR A 243 -9.75 31.68 8.25
CA THR A 243 -9.24 30.48 8.92
C THR A 243 -8.33 29.75 7.93
N ASP A 244 -7.03 29.67 8.27
CA ASP A 244 -6.02 28.98 7.45
C ASP A 244 -6.48 27.57 7.02
N GLU A 245 -7.23 26.89 7.88
CA GLU A 245 -7.84 25.59 7.60
C GLU A 245 -8.88 25.67 6.48
N HIS A 246 -9.84 26.60 6.54
CA HIS A 246 -10.87 26.75 5.49
C HIS A 246 -10.25 27.11 4.15
N ASP A 247 -9.22 27.96 4.13
CA ASP A 247 -8.51 28.30 2.90
C ASP A 247 -7.81 27.08 2.27
N ARG A 248 -7.24 26.18 3.08
CA ARG A 248 -6.68 24.90 2.60
C ARG A 248 -7.77 23.96 2.06
N GLN A 249 -8.92 23.89 2.73
CA GLN A 249 -10.06 23.09 2.28
C GLN A 249 -10.62 23.61 0.95
N LEU A 250 -10.73 24.93 0.80
CA LEU A 250 -11.12 25.58 -0.44
C LEU A 250 -10.11 25.31 -1.57
N ALA A 251 -8.81 25.37 -1.27
CA ALA A 251 -7.76 25.04 -2.23
C ALA A 251 -7.83 23.57 -2.68
N LEU A 252 -8.09 22.63 -1.76
CA LEU A 252 -8.31 21.22 -2.09
C LEU A 252 -9.54 21.02 -2.98
N ALA A 253 -10.62 21.77 -2.74
CA ALA A 253 -11.79 21.73 -3.60
C ALA A 253 -11.53 22.35 -4.98
N ASP A 254 -10.75 23.43 -5.07
CA ASP A 254 -10.28 24.02 -6.33
C ASP A 254 -9.46 22.99 -7.13
N ASP A 255 -8.54 22.28 -6.47
CA ASP A 255 -7.75 21.20 -7.06
C ASP A 255 -8.65 20.07 -7.60
N LEU A 256 -9.63 19.61 -6.81
CA LEU A 256 -10.58 18.60 -7.24
C LEU A 256 -11.42 19.03 -8.44
N LEU A 257 -12.01 20.22 -8.39
CA LEU A 257 -12.98 20.64 -9.39
C LEU A 257 -12.32 21.16 -10.67
N LEU A 258 -11.23 21.90 -10.54
CA LEU A 258 -10.57 22.55 -11.69
C LEU A 258 -9.47 21.69 -12.30
N LYS A 259 -8.59 21.08 -11.49
CA LYS A 259 -7.45 20.30 -12.01
C LYS A 259 -7.85 18.86 -12.29
N VAL A 260 -8.49 18.19 -11.32
CA VAL A 260 -8.86 16.77 -11.44
C VAL A 260 -10.06 16.60 -12.36
N ALA A 261 -11.21 17.23 -12.03
CA ALA A 261 -12.43 17.13 -12.83
C ALA A 261 -12.41 17.97 -14.13
N LYS A 262 -11.37 18.80 -14.32
CA LYS A 262 -11.18 19.65 -15.50
C LYS A 262 -12.38 20.57 -15.80
N ILE A 263 -13.10 21.00 -14.77
CA ILE A 263 -14.23 21.92 -14.92
C ILE A 263 -13.67 23.33 -15.12
N ASN A 264 -14.07 24.01 -16.21
CA ASN A 264 -13.60 25.37 -16.46
C ASN A 264 -14.26 26.36 -15.49
N ARG A 265 -13.51 27.36 -15.02
CA ARG A 265 -14.04 28.49 -14.21
C ARG A 265 -15.25 29.16 -14.86
N THR A 266 -15.34 29.21 -16.19
CA THR A 266 -16.51 29.75 -16.89
C THR A 266 -17.80 28.98 -16.59
N ALA A 267 -17.74 27.68 -16.30
CA ALA A 267 -18.92 26.91 -15.91
C ALA A 267 -19.46 27.36 -14.56
N PHE A 268 -18.60 27.68 -13.59
CA PHE A 268 -19.00 28.25 -12.31
C PHE A 268 -19.55 29.67 -12.45
N GLN A 269 -19.01 30.47 -13.37
CA GLN A 269 -19.54 31.80 -13.68
C GLN A 269 -20.95 31.72 -14.28
N GLU A 270 -21.19 30.79 -15.21
CA GLU A 270 -22.52 30.57 -15.79
C GLU A 270 -23.50 29.96 -14.76
N LEU A 271 -23.02 29.06 -13.88
CA LEU A 271 -23.80 28.55 -12.77
C LEU A 271 -24.22 29.69 -11.81
N MET A 272 -23.28 30.58 -11.45
CA MET A 272 -23.55 31.73 -10.59
C MET A 272 -24.63 32.64 -11.19
N LYS A 273 -24.50 33.01 -12.47
CA LYS A 273 -25.50 33.81 -13.19
C LYS A 273 -26.86 33.12 -13.24
N ALA A 274 -26.89 31.80 -13.42
CA ALA A 274 -28.12 31.03 -13.48
C ALA A 274 -28.85 31.01 -12.14
N VAL A 275 -28.12 30.82 -11.04
CA VAL A 275 -28.65 30.88 -9.66
C VAL A 275 -29.19 32.28 -9.35
N GLU A 276 -28.43 33.33 -9.66
CA GLU A 276 -28.87 34.72 -9.45
C GLU A 276 -30.11 35.08 -10.29
N ALA A 277 -30.26 34.49 -11.47
CA ALA A 277 -31.39 34.70 -12.36
C ALA A 277 -32.57 33.75 -12.11
N GLY A 278 -32.51 32.85 -11.11
CA GLY A 278 -33.55 31.87 -10.81
C GLY A 278 -33.81 30.84 -11.93
N ARG A 279 -32.78 30.48 -12.70
CA ARG A 279 -32.86 29.53 -13.83
C ARG A 279 -32.53 28.12 -13.39
N ASP A 280 -33.32 27.56 -12.49
CA ASP A 280 -33.03 26.30 -11.79
C ASP A 280 -32.79 25.11 -12.74
N GLY A 281 -33.56 24.99 -13.82
CA GLY A 281 -33.38 23.91 -14.80
C GLY A 281 -32.01 23.93 -15.48
N PHE A 282 -31.50 25.13 -15.82
CA PHE A 282 -30.16 25.27 -16.40
C PHE A 282 -29.07 25.05 -15.34
N ALA A 283 -29.24 25.60 -14.14
CA ALA A 283 -28.30 25.41 -13.04
C ALA A 283 -28.13 23.93 -12.68
N ASN A 284 -29.23 23.19 -12.55
CA ASN A 284 -29.22 21.73 -12.31
C ASN A 284 -28.56 20.96 -13.47
N GLY A 285 -28.82 21.36 -14.73
CA GLY A 285 -28.15 20.77 -15.88
C GLY A 285 -26.63 20.97 -15.87
N VAL A 286 -26.15 22.15 -15.46
CA VAL A 286 -24.70 22.43 -15.29
C VAL A 286 -24.10 21.53 -14.20
N VAL A 287 -24.77 21.42 -13.05
CA VAL A 287 -24.32 20.57 -11.93
C VAL A 287 -24.28 19.09 -12.32
N GLU A 288 -25.27 18.62 -13.10
CA GLU A 288 -25.26 17.24 -13.61
C GLU A 288 -24.03 16.97 -14.50
N GLN A 289 -23.67 17.90 -15.37
CA GLN A 289 -22.44 17.77 -16.19
C GLN A 289 -21.18 17.81 -15.33
N MET A 290 -21.14 18.64 -14.28
CA MET A 290 -20.03 18.65 -13.31
C MET A 290 -19.91 17.30 -12.60
N ASN A 291 -21.02 16.69 -12.18
CA ASN A 291 -21.04 15.36 -11.56
C ASN A 291 -20.55 14.26 -12.50
N ARG A 292 -20.93 14.31 -13.78
CA ARG A 292 -20.42 13.37 -14.80
C ARG A 292 -18.91 13.51 -14.97
N ALA A 293 -18.39 14.74 -15.04
CA ALA A 293 -16.96 15.01 -15.16
C ALA A 293 -16.18 14.54 -13.91
N LEU A 294 -16.72 14.79 -12.73
CA LEU A 294 -16.15 14.36 -11.45
C LEU A 294 -16.07 12.83 -11.36
N ALA A 295 -17.16 12.13 -11.67
CA ALA A 295 -17.21 10.68 -11.65
C ALA A 295 -16.22 10.03 -12.63
N ALA A 296 -16.13 10.58 -13.86
CA ALA A 296 -15.19 10.11 -14.87
C ALA A 296 -13.74 10.31 -14.47
N SER A 297 -13.42 11.44 -13.82
CA SER A 297 -12.05 11.80 -13.45
C SER A 297 -11.55 11.06 -12.21
N LEU A 298 -12.44 10.83 -11.23
CA LEU A 298 -12.07 10.12 -10.01
C LEU A 298 -11.95 8.60 -10.25
N ASN A 299 -12.89 8.00 -10.99
CA ASN A 299 -12.99 6.54 -11.13
C ASN A 299 -12.78 5.81 -9.79
N PHE A 300 -13.41 6.34 -8.73
CA PHE A 300 -13.11 5.99 -7.34
C PHE A 300 -13.20 4.48 -7.03
N PRO A 301 -14.14 3.69 -7.61
CA PRO A 301 -14.22 2.25 -7.38
C PRO A 301 -12.97 1.46 -7.79
N LYS A 302 -12.10 2.02 -8.65
CA LYS A 302 -10.78 1.43 -8.98
C LYS A 302 -9.80 1.51 -7.80
N TRP A 303 -9.91 2.57 -7.00
CA TRP A 303 -8.92 2.93 -5.98
C TRP A 303 -9.38 2.58 -4.58
N TRP A 304 -10.68 2.61 -4.30
CA TRP A 304 -11.24 2.32 -2.99
C TRP A 304 -11.98 1.00 -3.00
N SER A 305 -11.39 -0.02 -2.38
CA SER A 305 -11.92 -1.39 -2.41
C SER A 305 -13.00 -1.66 -1.37
N GLN A 306 -13.22 -0.76 -0.42
CA GLN A 306 -14.21 -0.97 0.66
C GLN A 306 -15.66 -0.72 0.23
N ASP A 307 -15.88 0.09 -0.81
CA ASP A 307 -17.21 0.41 -1.34
C ASP A 307 -17.13 0.73 -2.83
N HIS A 308 -17.51 -0.25 -3.68
CA HIS A 308 -17.55 -0.08 -5.13
C HIS A 308 -18.73 0.76 -5.63
N HIS A 309 -19.73 1.01 -4.79
CA HIS A 309 -20.88 1.85 -5.12
C HIS A 309 -20.68 3.31 -4.69
N PHE A 310 -19.56 3.61 -4.03
CA PHE A 310 -19.20 4.95 -3.60
C PHE A 310 -19.22 5.93 -4.78
N ARG A 311 -19.89 7.07 -4.58
CA ARG A 311 -19.85 8.22 -5.48
C ARG A 311 -19.73 9.51 -4.68
N LEU A 312 -18.81 10.38 -5.10
CA LEU A 312 -18.76 11.77 -4.68
C LEU A 312 -19.57 12.61 -5.66
N LEU A 313 -20.48 13.42 -5.14
CA LEU A 313 -21.45 14.22 -5.89
C LEU A 313 -21.43 15.67 -5.40
N LEU A 314 -21.86 16.56 -6.29
CA LEU A 314 -22.13 17.97 -6.05
C LEU A 314 -23.63 18.18 -6.08
N THR A 315 -24.13 18.83 -5.03
CA THR A 315 -25.53 19.25 -4.93
C THR A 315 -25.58 20.76 -4.79
N LEU A 316 -26.31 21.42 -5.68
CA LEU A 316 -26.55 22.85 -5.59
C LEU A 316 -27.50 23.14 -4.43
N ARG A 317 -27.07 23.99 -3.49
CA ARG A 317 -27.91 24.50 -2.41
C ARG A 317 -27.69 25.99 -2.25
N ASP A 318 -28.67 26.79 -2.68
CA ASP A 318 -28.61 28.25 -2.69
C ASP A 318 -27.41 28.76 -3.52
N GLN A 319 -26.39 29.33 -2.87
CA GLN A 319 -25.18 29.87 -3.49
C GLN A 319 -23.95 28.96 -3.32
N ASP A 320 -24.16 27.72 -2.86
CA ASP A 320 -23.09 26.76 -2.56
C ASP A 320 -23.24 25.48 -3.38
N LEU A 321 -22.09 24.90 -3.74
CA LEU A 321 -21.99 23.50 -4.14
C LEU A 321 -21.63 22.68 -2.91
N VAL A 322 -22.51 21.78 -2.50
CA VAL A 322 -22.34 20.88 -1.35
C VAL A 322 -21.77 19.56 -1.84
N PHE A 323 -20.72 19.07 -1.19
CA PHE A 323 -20.20 17.74 -1.45
C PHE A 323 -21.05 16.71 -0.73
N THR A 324 -21.68 15.82 -1.48
CA THR A 324 -22.45 14.68 -0.96
C THR A 324 -21.79 13.37 -1.37
N ILE A 325 -21.92 12.37 -0.51
CA ILE A 325 -21.42 11.03 -0.74
C ILE A 325 -22.61 10.10 -0.82
N ARG A 326 -22.70 9.35 -1.92
CA ARG A 326 -23.64 8.25 -2.06
C ARG A 326 -22.90 6.93 -1.87
N ASP A 327 -23.37 6.11 -0.95
CA ASP A 327 -22.78 4.79 -0.67
C ASP A 327 -23.67 3.65 -1.21
N ARG A 328 -23.27 2.39 -0.92
CA ARG A 328 -24.03 1.18 -1.33
C ARG A 328 -25.51 1.15 -0.90
N THR A 329 -25.90 1.87 0.15
CA THR A 329 -27.31 1.94 0.57
C THR A 329 -28.15 2.80 -0.37
N GLY A 330 -27.50 3.58 -1.25
CA GLY A 330 -28.18 4.55 -2.10
C GLY A 330 -28.47 5.87 -1.42
N THR A 331 -28.28 5.97 -0.09
CA THR A 331 -28.45 7.19 0.70
C THR A 331 -27.35 8.20 0.42
N GLU A 332 -27.73 9.48 0.36
CA GLU A 332 -26.79 10.59 0.24
C GLU A 332 -26.50 11.21 1.61
N TYR A 333 -25.23 11.22 1.98
CA TYR A 333 -24.72 11.84 3.20
C TYR A 333 -23.92 13.09 2.83
N SER A 334 -23.84 14.06 3.74
CA SER A 334 -22.83 15.10 3.59
C SER A 334 -21.44 14.49 3.68
N ALA A 335 -20.46 15.09 3.00
CA ALA A 335 -19.07 14.63 3.09
C ALA A 335 -18.58 14.57 4.55
N ASP A 336 -19.14 15.41 5.42
CA ASP A 336 -18.76 15.51 6.80
C ASP A 336 -19.24 14.38 7.72
N GLU A 337 -20.28 13.66 7.32
CA GLU A 337 -20.89 12.59 8.11
C GLU A 337 -20.20 11.22 7.92
N ARG A 338 -19.19 11.12 7.05
CA ARG A 338 -18.46 9.87 6.80
C ARG A 338 -17.26 9.68 7.72
N SER A 339 -16.79 8.43 7.77
CA SER A 339 -15.67 8.04 8.63
C SER A 339 -14.41 8.87 8.34
N GLY A 340 -13.65 9.19 9.40
CA GLY A 340 -12.40 9.93 9.29
C GLY A 340 -11.42 9.30 8.28
N GLY A 341 -11.36 7.96 8.23
CA GLY A 341 -10.52 7.25 7.26
C GLY A 341 -10.89 7.48 5.79
N LEU A 342 -12.18 7.59 5.46
CA LEU A 342 -12.61 7.89 4.08
C LEU A 342 -12.28 9.33 3.69
N LYS A 343 -12.49 10.29 4.59
CA LYS A 343 -12.10 11.70 4.36
C LYS A 343 -10.60 11.82 4.12
N TYR A 344 -9.82 11.14 4.95
CA TYR A 344 -8.37 11.10 4.89
C TYR A 344 -7.87 10.48 3.57
N PHE A 345 -8.43 9.33 3.16
CA PHE A 345 -8.12 8.72 1.86
C PHE A 345 -8.52 9.60 0.68
N LEU A 346 -9.71 10.22 0.74
CA LEU A 346 -10.19 11.10 -0.32
C LEU A 346 -9.27 12.32 -0.48
N SER A 347 -8.81 12.92 0.63
CA SER A 347 -7.83 14.01 0.59
C SER A 347 -6.53 13.58 -0.09
N TYR A 348 -5.97 12.43 0.31
CA TYR A 348 -4.81 11.83 -0.35
C TYR A 348 -5.03 11.69 -1.85
N PHE A 349 -6.16 11.11 -2.22
CA PHE A 349 -6.47 10.76 -3.59
C PHE A 349 -6.66 12.00 -4.47
N VAL A 350 -7.31 13.05 -3.95
CA VAL A 350 -7.46 14.33 -4.64
C VAL A 350 -6.11 14.99 -4.86
N GLN A 351 -5.27 15.11 -3.82
CA GLN A 351 -3.94 15.71 -3.94
C GLN A 351 -3.04 14.90 -4.88
N TYR A 352 -3.13 13.56 -4.81
CA TYR A 352 -2.48 12.68 -5.76
C TYR A 352 -2.91 12.97 -7.18
N LEU A 353 -4.21 13.06 -7.49
CA LEU A 353 -4.68 13.34 -8.86
C LEU A 353 -4.35 14.76 -9.32
N ALA A 354 -4.34 15.72 -8.40
CA ALA A 354 -4.07 17.13 -8.67
C ALA A 354 -2.57 17.45 -8.80
N HIS A 355 -1.69 16.54 -8.39
CA HIS A 355 -0.24 16.74 -8.44
C HIS A 355 0.26 16.90 -9.89
N GLU A 356 0.85 18.06 -10.16
CA GLU A 356 1.48 18.41 -11.42
C GLU A 356 3.01 18.49 -11.23
N PRO A 357 3.81 17.75 -12.02
CA PRO A 357 5.25 17.75 -11.88
C PRO A 357 5.86 19.13 -12.23
N PRO A 358 7.04 19.46 -11.69
CA PRO A 358 7.72 20.72 -11.95
C PRO A 358 7.95 20.94 -13.45
N LYS A 359 7.58 22.13 -13.93
CA LYS A 359 7.84 22.55 -15.33
C LYS A 359 9.32 22.52 -15.72
N SER A 360 10.22 22.52 -14.74
CA SER A 360 11.67 22.39 -14.95
C SER A 360 12.09 20.98 -15.38
N GLY A 361 11.22 19.97 -15.28
CA GLY A 361 11.53 18.56 -15.58
C GLY A 361 12.49 17.91 -14.58
N VAL A 362 12.71 18.55 -13.44
CA VAL A 362 13.53 18.01 -12.35
C VAL A 362 12.73 16.91 -11.65
N ARG A 363 13.39 15.80 -11.34
CA ARG A 363 12.78 14.66 -10.64
C ARG A 363 12.26 15.07 -9.26
N GLU A 364 11.23 14.37 -8.81
CA GLU A 364 10.65 14.56 -7.49
C GLU A 364 10.83 13.35 -6.59
N ILE A 365 10.76 13.60 -5.28
CA ILE A 365 10.68 12.60 -4.23
C ILE A 365 9.50 12.91 -3.30
N LEU A 366 8.57 11.97 -3.18
CA LEU A 366 7.47 12.01 -2.23
C LEU A 366 7.96 11.48 -0.88
N LEU A 367 7.84 12.29 0.18
CA LEU A 367 8.21 11.90 1.54
C LEU A 367 6.94 11.82 2.40
N MET A 368 6.71 10.70 3.07
CA MET A 368 5.49 10.51 3.87
C MET A 368 5.79 9.92 5.25
N ASP A 369 5.33 10.58 6.30
CA ASP A 369 5.48 10.14 7.68
C ASP A 369 4.15 9.58 8.21
N GLU A 370 4.13 8.30 8.56
CA GLU A 370 2.97 7.57 9.07
C GLU A 370 1.66 7.89 8.32
N PRO A 371 1.61 7.69 6.98
CA PRO A 371 0.47 8.09 6.17
C PRO A 371 -0.75 7.16 6.38
N ASP A 372 -0.70 6.26 7.35
CA ASP A 372 -1.73 5.28 7.72
C ASP A 372 -2.60 5.67 8.92
N ALA A 373 -2.32 6.79 9.60
CA ALA A 373 -2.87 7.15 10.92
C ALA A 373 -4.40 6.96 11.12
N TYR A 374 -5.21 7.17 10.07
CA TYR A 374 -6.68 7.05 10.14
C TYR A 374 -7.27 5.96 9.23
N LEU A 375 -6.43 5.17 8.55
CA LEU A 375 -6.87 4.19 7.57
C LEU A 375 -7.01 2.80 8.18
N SER A 376 -8.08 2.08 7.82
CA SER A 376 -8.20 0.64 8.10
C SER A 376 -7.17 -0.16 7.29
N SER A 377 -6.93 -1.42 7.65
CA SER A 377 -6.01 -2.32 6.94
C SER A 377 -6.26 -2.35 5.42
N THR A 378 -7.51 -2.41 4.99
CA THR A 378 -7.89 -2.34 3.58
C THR A 378 -7.58 -0.96 2.97
N GLY A 379 -7.84 0.13 3.68
CA GLY A 379 -7.53 1.48 3.19
C GLY A 379 -6.02 1.74 3.04
N GLN A 380 -5.21 1.13 3.91
CA GLN A 380 -3.75 1.18 3.80
C GLN A 380 -3.24 0.41 2.57
N GLN A 381 -3.87 -0.72 2.23
CA GLN A 381 -3.58 -1.45 0.99
C GLN A 381 -3.99 -0.65 -0.26
N ASP A 382 -5.11 0.07 -0.19
CA ASP A 382 -5.53 1.00 -1.25
C ASP A 382 -4.51 2.16 -1.40
N LEU A 383 -3.93 2.65 -0.29
CA LEU A 383 -2.87 3.67 -0.32
C LEU A 383 -1.57 3.18 -0.98
N LEU A 384 -1.18 1.90 -0.80
CA LEU A 384 -0.02 1.33 -1.50
C LEU A 384 -0.17 1.43 -3.02
N ARG A 385 -1.39 1.32 -3.56
CA ARG A 385 -1.64 1.49 -4.99
C ARG A 385 -1.39 2.92 -5.46
N ILE A 386 -1.70 3.92 -4.62
CA ILE A 386 -1.41 5.33 -4.92
C ILE A 386 0.10 5.56 -4.96
N PHE A 387 0.86 5.01 -4.00
CA PHE A 387 2.32 5.09 -4.00
C PHE A 387 2.95 4.38 -5.21
N GLU A 388 2.40 3.24 -5.60
CA GLU A 388 2.85 2.54 -6.80
C GLU A 388 2.60 3.37 -8.06
N ASP A 389 1.44 4.05 -8.21
CA ASP A 389 1.20 4.89 -9.37
C ASP A 389 2.03 6.19 -9.36
N PHE A 390 2.37 6.74 -8.19
CA PHE A 390 3.38 7.81 -8.14
C PHE A 390 4.74 7.34 -8.67
N ALA A 391 5.15 6.13 -8.28
CA ALA A 391 6.45 5.58 -8.64
C ALA A 391 6.50 5.02 -10.07
N ASN A 392 5.40 4.47 -10.56
CA ASN A 392 5.25 3.82 -11.85
C ASN A 392 3.89 4.22 -12.47
N PRO A 393 3.74 5.49 -12.90
CA PRO A 393 2.45 6.01 -13.33
C PRO A 393 1.91 5.28 -14.56
N GLN A 394 0.62 4.92 -14.51
CA GLN A 394 -0.07 4.36 -15.67
C GLN A 394 -0.35 5.40 -16.74
N ASN A 395 -0.43 6.68 -16.36
CA ASN A 395 -0.61 7.78 -17.28
C ASN A 395 0.76 8.22 -17.84
N PRO A 396 0.99 8.10 -19.17
CA PRO A 396 2.27 8.45 -19.79
C PRO A 396 2.63 9.94 -19.67
N ASP A 397 1.66 10.82 -19.40
CA ASP A 397 1.89 12.24 -19.19
C ASP A 397 2.45 12.57 -17.80
N ARG A 398 2.49 11.60 -16.88
CA ARG A 398 3.04 11.78 -15.53
C ARG A 398 4.48 11.27 -15.46
N GLN A 399 5.33 12.05 -14.81
CA GLN A 399 6.70 11.62 -14.56
C GLN A 399 6.78 10.73 -13.31
N PRO A 400 7.55 9.63 -13.36
CA PRO A 400 7.79 8.80 -12.18
C PRO A 400 8.47 9.59 -11.06
N CYS A 401 7.97 9.43 -9.84
CA CYS A 401 8.46 10.04 -8.61
C CYS A 401 9.07 8.97 -7.69
N GLN A 402 10.18 9.28 -7.02
CA GLN A 402 10.68 8.38 -5.98
C GLN A 402 9.79 8.51 -4.73
N VAL A 403 9.32 7.42 -4.14
CA VAL A 403 8.47 7.47 -2.94
C VAL A 403 9.25 6.91 -1.76
N VAL A 404 9.39 7.67 -0.69
CA VAL A 404 9.97 7.20 0.57
C VAL A 404 8.98 7.49 1.67
N TYR A 405 8.52 6.44 2.35
CA TYR A 405 7.60 6.60 3.46
C TYR A 405 8.02 5.75 4.64
N VAL A 406 7.65 6.22 5.83
CA VAL A 406 7.87 5.48 7.06
C VAL A 406 6.54 5.06 7.66
N THR A 407 6.50 3.89 8.28
CA THR A 407 5.27 3.39 8.91
C THR A 407 5.56 2.42 10.05
N HIS A 408 4.61 2.33 10.96
CA HIS A 408 4.52 1.29 11.99
C HIS A 408 3.51 0.20 11.65
N SER A 409 2.73 0.37 10.58
CA SER A 409 1.70 -0.57 10.23
C SER A 409 2.23 -1.70 9.34
N PRO A 410 2.00 -2.97 9.71
CA PRO A 410 2.29 -4.10 8.84
C PRO A 410 1.39 -4.14 7.59
N PHE A 411 0.28 -3.41 7.58
CA PHE A 411 -0.65 -3.34 6.45
C PHE A 411 -0.31 -2.24 5.44
N LEU A 412 0.66 -1.36 5.74
CA LEU A 412 1.22 -0.40 4.79
C LEU A 412 2.61 -0.87 4.31
N ILE A 413 2.84 -2.18 4.31
CA ILE A 413 4.02 -2.81 3.73
C ILE A 413 3.57 -3.59 2.51
N ASP A 414 4.25 -3.37 1.39
CA ASP A 414 4.05 -4.19 0.21
C ASP A 414 4.87 -5.48 0.31
N LYS A 415 4.18 -6.57 0.71
CA LYS A 415 4.78 -7.90 0.87
C LYS A 415 5.24 -8.49 -0.46
N ASN A 416 4.75 -7.95 -1.58
CA ASN A 416 5.19 -8.37 -2.92
C ASN A 416 6.59 -7.87 -3.27
N HIS A 417 7.07 -6.85 -2.57
CA HIS A 417 8.29 -6.11 -2.86
C HIS A 417 9.19 -6.00 -1.63
N GLY A 418 9.60 -7.16 -1.09
CA GLY A 418 10.48 -7.23 0.07
C GLY A 418 11.78 -6.43 -0.09
N GLU A 419 12.33 -6.35 -1.30
CA GLU A 419 13.52 -5.54 -1.59
C GLU A 419 13.36 -4.05 -1.30
N ARG A 420 12.13 -3.53 -1.25
CA ARG A 420 11.83 -2.12 -0.99
C ARG A 420 11.82 -1.76 0.48
N ILE A 421 11.89 -2.75 1.36
CA ILE A 421 11.76 -2.56 2.80
C ILE A 421 13.13 -2.26 3.41
N ARG A 422 13.18 -1.24 4.26
CA ARG A 422 14.32 -0.89 5.11
C ARG A 422 13.89 -0.99 6.56
N VAL A 423 14.61 -1.77 7.34
CA VAL A 423 14.33 -1.90 8.78
C VAL A 423 15.36 -1.08 9.54
N LEU A 424 14.87 -0.14 10.33
CA LEU A 424 15.66 0.65 11.27
C LEU A 424 15.46 0.12 12.69
N GLU A 425 16.56 -0.07 13.40
CA GLU A 425 16.57 -0.51 14.78
C GLU A 425 17.29 0.52 15.66
N LYS A 426 16.90 0.57 16.93
CA LYS A 426 17.60 1.35 17.94
C LYS A 426 18.72 0.47 18.52
N GLY A 427 19.97 0.90 18.35
CA GLY A 427 21.12 0.27 18.97
C GLY A 427 21.15 0.45 20.48
N GLU A 428 22.06 -0.26 21.14
CA GLU A 428 22.29 -0.17 22.58
C GLU A 428 23.23 0.99 22.91
N GLY A 429 22.99 1.66 24.05
CA GLY A 429 23.87 2.73 24.53
C GLY A 429 24.07 3.87 23.53
N ASP A 430 25.31 4.06 23.08
CA ASP A 430 25.73 5.15 22.18
C ASP A 430 25.69 4.78 20.69
N GLU A 431 25.27 3.56 20.34
CA GLU A 431 25.30 3.07 18.96
C GLU A 431 24.30 3.80 18.05
N GLY A 432 23.23 4.36 18.62
CA GLY A 432 22.19 5.08 17.89
C GLY A 432 21.40 4.20 16.91
N THR A 433 20.78 4.81 15.90
CA THR A 433 20.02 4.09 14.86
C THR A 433 20.91 3.20 13.99
N ARG A 434 20.46 1.97 13.74
CA ARG A 434 21.08 0.95 12.89
C ARG A 434 20.17 0.57 11.73
N VAL A 435 20.78 0.20 10.60
CA VAL A 435 20.07 -0.35 9.44
C VAL A 435 20.27 -1.86 9.43
N VAL A 436 19.17 -2.62 9.50
CA VAL A 436 19.24 -4.08 9.40
C VAL A 436 19.50 -4.47 7.95
N ARG A 437 20.66 -5.08 7.70
CA ARG A 437 21.01 -5.61 6.38
C ARG A 437 20.18 -6.87 6.12
N ASN A 438 19.72 -7.04 4.87
CA ASN A 438 19.05 -8.26 4.39
C ASN A 438 17.73 -8.64 5.11
N ALA A 439 16.98 -7.68 5.64
CA ALA A 439 15.73 -7.94 6.36
C ALA A 439 14.68 -8.74 5.55
N ALA A 440 14.65 -8.56 4.22
CA ALA A 440 13.77 -9.31 3.33
C ALA A 440 14.22 -10.77 3.11
N ARG A 441 15.53 -11.07 3.20
CA ARG A 441 16.07 -12.43 3.06
C ARG A 441 15.86 -13.26 4.33
N ASN A 442 15.81 -12.63 5.50
CA ASN A 442 15.55 -13.28 6.78
C ASN A 442 14.04 -13.44 7.09
N HIS A 443 13.22 -13.78 6.09
CA HIS A 443 11.79 -14.13 6.25
C HIS A 443 10.92 -13.13 7.01
N TYR A 444 11.22 -11.83 6.91
CA TYR A 444 10.53 -10.81 7.70
C TYR A 444 10.66 -11.02 9.23
N GLU A 445 11.57 -11.86 9.71
CA GLU A 445 11.84 -12.04 11.14
C GLU A 445 12.25 -10.72 11.83
N PRO A 446 13.08 -9.86 11.21
CA PRO A 446 13.32 -8.52 11.75
C PRO A 446 12.05 -7.66 11.81
N LEU A 447 11.07 -7.88 10.93
CA LEU A 447 9.74 -7.24 11.05
C LEU A 447 8.98 -7.78 12.26
N ARG A 448 9.05 -9.08 12.55
CA ARG A 448 8.41 -9.67 13.75
C ARG A 448 8.94 -9.02 15.03
N SER A 449 10.25 -8.84 15.12
CA SER A 449 10.90 -8.17 16.26
C SER A 449 10.55 -6.68 16.31
N ALA A 450 10.52 -5.99 15.17
CA ALA A 450 10.19 -4.57 15.08
C ALA A 450 8.72 -4.24 15.40
N PHE A 451 7.79 -5.15 15.10
CA PHE A 451 6.35 -5.00 15.36
C PHE A 451 5.87 -5.70 16.66
N GLY A 452 6.74 -6.45 17.34
CA GLY A 452 6.43 -7.12 18.60
C GLY A 452 5.53 -8.37 18.47
N SER A 453 4.96 -8.81 19.61
CA SER A 453 4.16 -10.04 19.74
C SER A 453 2.92 -10.11 18.84
N PHE A 454 2.48 -8.99 18.27
CA PHE A 454 1.34 -8.91 17.33
C PHE A 454 1.58 -9.74 16.05
N VAL A 455 2.84 -9.97 15.66
CA VAL A 455 3.17 -10.77 14.46
C VAL A 455 3.15 -12.27 14.76
N ALA A 456 3.28 -12.71 16.01
CA ALA A 456 3.13 -14.14 16.33
C ALA A 456 1.69 -14.64 16.11
N GLU A 457 0.70 -13.73 16.05
CA GLU A 457 -0.70 -14.02 15.72
C GLU A 457 -1.04 -13.83 14.22
N THR A 458 -0.07 -13.48 13.36
CA THR A 458 -0.29 -13.19 11.92
C THR A 458 -0.60 -14.39 11.03
N THR A 459 -0.65 -15.62 11.57
CA THR A 459 -0.94 -16.85 10.82
C THR A 459 -2.28 -16.81 10.07
N PHE A 460 -3.15 -15.82 10.34
CA PHE A 460 -4.46 -15.64 9.70
C PHE A 460 -4.76 -14.22 9.18
N ILE A 461 -3.76 -13.34 9.08
CA ILE A 461 -3.98 -11.89 8.82
C ILE A 461 -3.91 -11.57 7.31
N SER A 462 -4.82 -12.17 6.53
CA SER A 462 -5.13 -11.75 5.15
C SER A 462 -6.51 -12.26 4.70
N ASN A 463 -6.97 -11.80 3.53
CA ASN A 463 -8.25 -12.21 2.92
C ASN A 463 -8.25 -13.70 2.56
N CYS A 464 -7.09 -14.27 2.23
CA CYS A 464 -6.92 -15.68 1.93
C CYS A 464 -5.60 -16.21 2.53
N ASN A 465 -5.63 -17.41 3.10
CA ASN A 465 -4.47 -18.11 3.64
C ASN A 465 -4.14 -19.33 2.77
N LEU A 466 -2.90 -19.42 2.29
CA LEU A 466 -2.34 -20.59 1.61
C LEU A 466 -1.53 -21.40 2.62
N MET A 467 -2.06 -22.57 3.00
CA MET A 467 -1.38 -23.51 3.87
C MET A 467 -0.33 -24.29 3.08
N LEU A 468 0.89 -24.30 3.59
CA LEU A 468 2.09 -24.92 3.01
C LEU A 468 2.67 -25.94 3.99
N GLU A 469 3.41 -26.92 3.50
CA GLU A 469 4.03 -27.94 4.36
C GLU A 469 5.16 -27.33 5.16
N GLY A 470 6.06 -26.60 4.50
CA GLY A 470 7.31 -26.13 5.09
C GLY A 470 7.62 -24.66 4.84
N MET A 471 8.65 -24.17 5.55
CA MET A 471 9.21 -22.83 5.35
C MET A 471 9.89 -22.72 3.97
N SER A 472 10.51 -23.79 3.47
CA SER A 472 11.11 -23.88 2.14
C SER A 472 10.13 -23.46 1.04
N ASP A 473 8.90 -23.94 1.12
CA ASP A 473 7.86 -23.67 0.11
C ASP A 473 7.54 -22.18 0.10
N GLN A 474 7.41 -21.58 1.28
CA GLN A 474 7.20 -20.14 1.43
C GLN A 474 8.34 -19.33 0.80
N VAL A 475 9.60 -19.73 1.01
CA VAL A 475 10.78 -19.06 0.42
C VAL A 475 10.71 -19.09 -1.10
N ILE A 476 10.51 -20.27 -1.69
CA ILE A 476 10.49 -20.46 -3.14
C ILE A 476 9.31 -19.70 -3.76
N LEU A 477 8.10 -19.84 -3.21
CA LEU A 477 6.90 -19.16 -3.72
C LEU A 477 7.05 -17.63 -3.65
N ALA A 478 7.53 -17.09 -2.52
CA ALA A 478 7.72 -15.65 -2.38
C ALA A 478 8.82 -15.13 -3.32
N GLY A 479 9.96 -15.82 -3.41
CA GLY A 479 11.08 -15.47 -4.28
C GLY A 479 10.69 -15.48 -5.76
N MET A 480 10.04 -16.56 -6.22
CA MET A 480 9.59 -16.67 -7.61
C MET A 480 8.49 -15.68 -7.94
N SER A 481 7.56 -15.40 -7.02
CA SER A 481 6.53 -14.40 -7.23
C SER A 481 7.12 -12.99 -7.36
N ALA A 482 8.11 -12.63 -6.52
CA ALA A 482 8.84 -11.37 -6.63
C ALA A 482 9.61 -11.27 -7.96
N ARG A 483 10.28 -12.35 -8.38
CA ARG A 483 10.99 -12.42 -9.66
C ARG A 483 10.05 -12.20 -10.86
N LEU A 484 8.95 -12.94 -10.93
CA LEU A 484 8.00 -12.84 -12.05
C LEU A 484 7.31 -11.48 -12.11
N ARG A 485 7.09 -10.82 -10.96
CA ARG A 485 6.59 -9.44 -10.94
C ARG A 485 7.54 -8.43 -11.59
N ARG A 486 8.84 -8.54 -11.34
CA ARG A 486 9.85 -7.64 -11.94
C ARG A 486 9.93 -7.75 -13.47
N GLN A 487 9.50 -8.87 -14.03
CA GLN A 487 9.43 -9.08 -15.49
C GLN A 487 8.17 -8.47 -16.14
N THR A 488 7.38 -7.64 -15.44
CA THR A 488 6.14 -7.03 -15.95
C THR A 488 5.14 -8.03 -16.52
N THR A 489 4.99 -9.16 -15.83
CA THR A 489 4.11 -10.25 -16.24
C THR A 489 2.64 -9.95 -15.91
N THR A 490 1.72 -10.70 -16.49
CA THR A 490 0.30 -10.56 -16.14
C THR A 490 0.10 -10.82 -14.64
N SER A 491 -0.86 -10.16 -14.00
CA SER A 491 -1.16 -10.38 -12.56
C SER A 491 -1.60 -11.82 -12.24
N MET A 492 -1.90 -12.61 -13.26
CA MET A 492 -2.26 -14.03 -13.16
C MET A 492 -1.05 -14.95 -13.06
N ASP A 493 0.13 -14.44 -13.41
CA ASP A 493 1.39 -15.18 -13.49
C ASP A 493 2.25 -15.00 -12.22
N ASN A 494 1.70 -14.40 -11.17
CA ASN A 494 2.35 -14.22 -9.87
C ASN A 494 1.32 -14.24 -8.73
N LEU A 495 1.77 -14.41 -7.49
CA LEU A 495 0.92 -14.44 -6.29
C LEU A 495 0.89 -13.10 -5.60
N ASP A 496 -0.26 -12.45 -5.47
CA ASP A 496 -0.36 -11.22 -4.68
C ASP A 496 -0.31 -11.51 -3.16
N LEU A 497 0.87 -11.36 -2.57
CA LEU A 497 1.19 -11.59 -1.16
C LEU A 497 0.55 -10.54 -0.23
N ASN A 498 -0.01 -9.46 -0.77
CA ASN A 498 -0.81 -8.51 0.02
C ASN A 498 -2.22 -9.05 0.29
N THR A 499 -2.76 -9.89 -0.61
CA THR A 499 -4.09 -10.51 -0.48
C THR A 499 -4.05 -12.00 -0.16
N LEU A 500 -2.85 -12.61 -0.19
CA LEU A 500 -2.58 -14.00 0.14
C LEU A 500 -1.49 -14.10 1.22
N THR A 501 -1.78 -14.74 2.35
CA THR A 501 -0.77 -15.08 3.36
C THR A 501 -0.27 -16.50 3.13
N LEU A 502 1.05 -16.67 3.01
CA LEU A 502 1.71 -17.97 2.98
C LEU A 502 1.91 -18.48 4.41
N VAL A 503 1.35 -19.64 4.74
CA VAL A 503 1.32 -20.20 6.08
C VAL A 503 2.06 -21.54 6.13
N PRO A 504 3.32 -21.59 6.59
CA PRO A 504 4.05 -22.83 6.75
C PRO A 504 3.56 -23.59 7.98
N ALA A 505 3.11 -24.84 7.80
CA ALA A 505 2.59 -25.70 8.86
C ALA A 505 3.70 -26.48 9.62
N GLY A 506 4.91 -26.48 9.07
CA GLY A 506 6.06 -27.25 9.55
C GLY A 506 6.09 -28.70 9.04
N SER A 507 4.93 -29.30 8.74
CA SER A 507 4.83 -30.57 8.03
C SER A 507 3.39 -30.84 7.53
N ALA A 508 3.24 -31.69 6.52
CA ALA A 508 1.93 -32.13 6.01
C ALA A 508 0.93 -32.61 7.10
N PRO A 509 1.32 -33.41 8.11
CA PRO A 509 0.41 -33.86 9.16
C PRO A 509 -0.20 -32.75 10.02
N HIS A 510 0.43 -31.58 10.10
CA HIS A 510 -0.09 -30.43 10.87
C HIS A 510 -1.14 -29.62 10.11
N ILE A 511 -1.15 -29.68 8.77
CA ILE A 511 -2.06 -28.90 7.92
C ILE A 511 -3.54 -29.13 8.27
N PRO A 512 -4.05 -30.36 8.42
CA PRO A 512 -5.47 -30.58 8.73
C PRO A 512 -5.94 -29.87 10.01
N TYR A 513 -5.08 -29.81 11.02
CA TYR A 513 -5.38 -29.13 12.28
C TYR A 513 -5.38 -27.61 12.12
N LEU A 514 -4.40 -27.05 11.41
CA LEU A 514 -4.35 -25.60 11.13
C LEU A 514 -5.53 -25.13 10.27
N VAL A 515 -5.91 -25.89 9.24
CA VAL A 515 -7.10 -25.61 8.43
C VAL A 515 -8.37 -25.64 9.28
N TYR A 516 -8.48 -26.61 10.19
CA TYR A 516 -9.61 -26.68 11.12
C TYR A 516 -9.70 -25.46 12.04
N LEU A 517 -8.56 -24.98 12.58
CA LEU A 517 -8.51 -23.77 13.39
C LEU A 517 -8.87 -22.52 12.58
N ALA A 518 -8.29 -22.38 11.37
CA ALA A 518 -8.54 -21.26 10.47
C ALA A 518 -10.03 -21.13 10.11
N ARG A 519 -10.71 -22.27 9.92
CA ARG A 519 -12.14 -22.34 9.59
C ARG A 519 -13.05 -22.45 10.81
N GLY A 520 -12.53 -22.17 12.01
CA GLY A 520 -13.18 -22.35 13.31
C GLY A 520 -14.54 -21.64 13.50
N ARG A 521 -14.99 -21.53 14.76
CA ARG A 521 -16.38 -21.17 15.12
C ARG A 521 -16.73 -19.68 14.99
N ASP A 522 -15.86 -18.87 14.41
CA ASP A 522 -16.15 -17.45 14.22
C ASP A 522 -17.17 -17.23 13.09
N VAL A 523 -17.90 -16.12 13.21
CA VAL A 523 -18.91 -15.69 12.23
C VAL A 523 -18.26 -15.37 10.89
N ASP A 524 -17.01 -14.87 10.92
CA ASP A 524 -16.23 -14.53 9.73
C ASP A 524 -15.05 -15.48 9.58
N ARG A 525 -15.15 -16.39 8.62
CA ARG A 525 -14.05 -17.28 8.24
C ARG A 525 -13.19 -16.61 7.17
N PRO A 526 -11.84 -16.76 7.22
CA PRO A 526 -10.97 -16.41 6.11
C PRO A 526 -11.10 -17.43 4.98
N ALA A 527 -10.78 -17.02 3.74
CA ALA A 527 -10.61 -17.98 2.66
C ALA A 527 -9.36 -18.83 2.92
N VAL A 528 -9.41 -20.12 2.63
CA VAL A 528 -8.28 -21.04 2.82
C VAL A 528 -8.07 -21.84 1.55
N ILE A 529 -6.80 -21.99 1.16
CA ILE A 529 -6.34 -22.92 0.14
C ILE A 529 -5.18 -23.73 0.72
N VAL A 530 -5.00 -24.96 0.25
CA VAL A 530 -3.98 -25.88 0.75
C VAL A 530 -3.14 -26.36 -0.43
N MET A 531 -1.81 -26.27 -0.30
CA MET A 531 -0.86 -26.88 -1.22
C MET A 531 -0.07 -27.96 -0.48
N LEU A 532 0.03 -29.14 -1.08
CA LEU A 532 0.69 -30.31 -0.52
C LEU A 532 1.58 -30.94 -1.59
N ASP A 533 2.64 -31.59 -1.15
CA ASP A 533 3.44 -32.47 -1.99
C ASP A 533 2.62 -33.72 -2.35
N SER A 534 2.97 -34.34 -3.48
CA SER A 534 2.38 -35.60 -3.96
C SER A 534 3.19 -36.80 -3.47
N ASP A 535 3.44 -36.83 -2.16
CA ASP A 535 4.09 -37.94 -1.47
C ASP A 535 3.13 -38.66 -0.50
N ALA A 536 3.64 -39.67 0.19
CA ALA A 536 2.83 -40.45 1.13
C ALA A 536 2.32 -39.63 2.33
N SER A 537 3.00 -38.55 2.69
CA SER A 537 2.63 -37.65 3.79
C SER A 537 1.53 -36.69 3.36
N GLY A 538 1.67 -36.08 2.19
CA GLY A 538 0.65 -35.25 1.53
C GLY A 538 -0.64 -36.02 1.29
N ASP A 539 -0.57 -37.25 0.79
CA ASP A 539 -1.74 -38.13 0.59
C ASP A 539 -2.50 -38.40 1.89
N GLN A 540 -1.78 -38.55 3.01
CA GLN A 540 -2.39 -38.74 4.33
C GLN A 540 -3.05 -37.45 4.82
N ALA A 541 -2.41 -36.30 4.61
CA ALA A 541 -2.97 -35.00 4.94
C ALA A 541 -4.26 -34.72 4.14
N VAL A 542 -4.28 -35.01 2.83
CA VAL A 542 -5.49 -34.93 2.00
C VAL A 542 -6.60 -35.81 2.55
N LYS A 543 -6.32 -37.09 2.87
CA LYS A 543 -7.32 -38.00 3.47
C LYS A 543 -7.87 -37.45 4.79
N ALA A 544 -7.01 -36.86 5.63
CA ALA A 544 -7.41 -36.25 6.90
C ALA A 544 -8.29 -35.01 6.70
N LEU A 545 -7.97 -34.15 5.72
CA LEU A 545 -8.77 -32.98 5.33
C LEU A 545 -10.17 -33.40 4.84
N LYS A 546 -10.24 -34.44 4.00
CA LYS A 546 -11.51 -34.97 3.47
C LYS A 546 -12.38 -35.64 4.53
N LYS A 547 -11.77 -36.31 5.50
CA LYS A 547 -12.48 -36.98 6.59
C LYS A 547 -12.97 -35.98 7.65
N GLY A 548 -12.09 -35.08 8.08
CA GLY A 548 -12.28 -34.09 9.13
C GLY A 548 -12.87 -34.59 10.46
N PRO A 549 -13.15 -33.68 11.42
CA PRO A 549 -13.75 -34.04 12.70
C PRO A 549 -15.22 -34.42 12.50
N ASN A 550 -15.61 -35.59 13.03
CA ASN A 550 -16.95 -36.18 12.91
C ASN A 550 -17.37 -36.61 11.49
N GLY A 551 -16.41 -36.91 10.61
CA GLY A 551 -16.70 -37.44 9.27
C GLY A 551 -17.19 -36.38 8.27
N LYS A 552 -16.97 -35.10 8.55
CA LYS A 552 -17.25 -33.99 7.64
C LYS A 552 -15.94 -33.39 7.13
N PRO A 553 -15.78 -33.15 5.82
CA PRO A 553 -14.60 -32.49 5.28
C PRO A 553 -14.28 -31.17 5.98
N VAL A 554 -13.02 -30.97 6.33
CA VAL A 554 -12.53 -29.71 6.92
C VAL A 554 -12.51 -28.60 5.88
N ILE A 555 -12.33 -28.92 4.60
CA ILE A 555 -12.29 -28.00 3.46
C ILE A 555 -12.85 -28.71 2.22
N ASP A 556 -13.38 -27.95 1.27
CA ASP A 556 -13.80 -28.50 -0.03
C ASP A 556 -12.58 -28.93 -0.85
N ASP A 557 -12.68 -30.08 -1.51
CA ASP A 557 -11.62 -30.69 -2.33
C ASP A 557 -11.08 -29.72 -3.39
N ARG A 558 -11.92 -28.82 -3.93
CA ARG A 558 -11.50 -27.86 -4.96
C ARG A 558 -10.47 -26.84 -4.47
N PHE A 559 -10.27 -26.69 -3.16
CA PHE A 559 -9.28 -25.79 -2.56
C PHE A 559 -8.00 -26.50 -2.10
N ILE A 560 -7.91 -27.80 -2.32
CA ILE A 560 -6.70 -28.59 -2.11
C ILE A 560 -5.99 -28.72 -3.46
N LEU A 561 -4.69 -28.47 -3.47
CA LEU A 561 -3.80 -28.70 -4.61
C LEU A 561 -2.70 -29.66 -4.15
N GLN A 562 -2.63 -30.84 -4.74
CA GLN A 562 -1.40 -31.63 -4.69
C GLN A 562 -0.54 -31.29 -5.91
N LEU A 563 0.77 -31.12 -5.75
CA LEU A 563 1.64 -30.67 -6.85
C LEU A 563 1.65 -31.60 -8.07
N GLY A 564 1.45 -32.90 -7.87
CA GLY A 564 1.28 -33.89 -8.93
C GLY A 564 0.02 -33.70 -9.77
N GLU A 565 -0.99 -32.95 -9.30
CA GLU A 565 -2.21 -32.61 -10.05
C GLU A 565 -2.00 -31.47 -11.06
N LEU A 566 -0.85 -30.79 -11.04
CA LEU A 566 -0.51 -29.79 -12.04
C LEU A 566 -0.44 -30.43 -13.44
N PRO A 567 -0.74 -29.68 -14.51
CA PRO A 567 -0.68 -30.20 -15.88
C PRO A 567 0.78 -30.52 -16.25
N GLN A 568 1.16 -31.78 -16.07
CA GLN A 568 2.55 -32.25 -16.20
C GLN A 568 3.13 -31.98 -17.60
N GLU A 569 2.29 -32.00 -18.64
CA GLU A 569 2.67 -31.65 -20.01
C GLU A 569 3.08 -30.18 -20.21
N ALA A 570 2.68 -29.30 -19.29
CA ALA A 570 3.04 -27.89 -19.30
C ALA A 570 4.23 -27.57 -18.40
N LEU A 571 4.77 -28.57 -17.69
CA LEU A 571 5.87 -28.45 -16.76
C LEU A 571 7.12 -29.13 -17.33
N THR A 572 8.28 -28.61 -16.98
CA THR A 572 9.57 -29.24 -17.24
C THR A 572 10.24 -29.54 -15.91
N SER A 573 10.16 -30.81 -15.48
CA SER A 573 10.82 -31.31 -14.27
C SER A 573 12.08 -32.07 -14.64
N THR A 574 13.11 -31.97 -13.79
CA THR A 574 14.28 -32.84 -13.90
C THR A 574 14.00 -34.23 -13.29
N PHE A 575 13.05 -34.30 -12.35
CA PHE A 575 12.68 -35.56 -11.74
C PHE A 575 11.89 -36.43 -12.72
N PRO A 576 12.30 -37.69 -12.99
CA PRO A 576 11.69 -38.52 -14.03
C PRO A 576 10.19 -38.80 -13.84
N SER A 577 9.70 -38.75 -12.61
CA SER A 577 8.28 -38.99 -12.29
C SER A 577 7.40 -37.75 -12.42
N GLY A 578 7.96 -36.62 -12.90
CA GLY A 578 7.26 -35.34 -13.01
C GLY A 578 7.45 -34.47 -11.76
N VAL A 579 6.52 -33.55 -11.52
CA VAL A 579 6.53 -32.69 -10.33
C VAL A 579 5.77 -33.38 -9.21
N VAL A 580 6.44 -33.73 -8.11
CA VAL A 580 5.80 -34.26 -6.90
C VAL A 580 6.02 -33.38 -5.68
N ALA A 581 7.15 -32.66 -5.62
CA ALA A 581 7.44 -31.66 -4.60
C ALA A 581 7.80 -30.32 -5.25
N ILE A 582 7.80 -29.24 -4.47
CA ILE A 582 8.07 -27.89 -5.02
C ILE A 582 9.49 -27.78 -5.60
N GLU A 583 10.45 -28.53 -5.07
CA GLU A 583 11.83 -28.57 -5.55
C GLU A 583 11.94 -29.17 -6.96
N ASP A 584 10.97 -29.97 -7.41
CA ASP A 584 10.94 -30.54 -8.77
C ASP A 584 10.58 -29.50 -9.84
N LEU A 585 10.07 -28.34 -9.44
CA LEU A 585 9.87 -27.20 -10.34
C LEU A 585 11.20 -26.47 -10.65
N VAL A 586 12.28 -26.80 -9.93
CA VAL A 586 13.61 -26.19 -10.09
C VAL A 586 14.44 -26.98 -11.10
N PRO A 587 14.86 -26.37 -12.22
CA PRO A 587 15.74 -27.03 -13.19
C PRO A 587 17.10 -27.36 -12.60
N LEU A 588 17.65 -28.52 -12.97
CA LEU A 588 18.90 -29.05 -12.44
C LEU A 588 20.10 -28.08 -12.46
N PRO A 589 20.32 -27.27 -13.53
CA PRO A 589 21.43 -26.32 -13.54
C PRO A 589 21.35 -25.28 -12.41
N ILE A 590 20.13 -24.81 -12.10
CA ILE A 590 19.88 -23.89 -10.98
C ILE A 590 20.05 -24.63 -9.66
N ALA A 591 19.52 -25.84 -9.55
CA ALA A 591 19.58 -26.63 -8.33
C ALA A 591 21.02 -26.96 -7.92
N ILE A 592 21.88 -27.34 -8.88
CA ILE A 592 23.31 -27.57 -8.64
C ILE A 592 24.03 -26.29 -8.25
N ALA A 593 23.76 -25.18 -8.96
CA ALA A 593 24.35 -23.90 -8.62
C ALA A 593 23.93 -23.42 -7.22
N ALA A 594 22.70 -23.71 -6.80
CA ALA A 594 22.20 -23.45 -5.45
C ALA A 594 22.92 -24.31 -4.39
N VAL A 595 23.18 -25.60 -4.64
CA VAL A 595 23.98 -26.44 -3.73
C VAL A 595 25.40 -25.92 -3.58
N LYS A 596 26.02 -25.45 -4.68
CA LYS A 596 27.36 -24.83 -4.62
C LYS A 596 27.35 -23.56 -3.79
N HIS A 597 26.35 -22.69 -4.00
CA HIS A 597 26.21 -21.46 -3.24
C HIS A 597 25.95 -21.73 -1.75
N TYR A 598 25.09 -22.70 -1.44
CA TYR A 598 24.86 -23.18 -0.07
C TYR A 598 26.16 -23.65 0.59
N ALA A 599 26.98 -24.41 -0.14
CA ALA A 599 28.25 -24.90 0.36
C ALA A 599 29.24 -23.76 0.68
N GLU A 600 29.29 -22.72 -0.17
CA GLU A 600 30.12 -21.54 0.06
C GLU A 600 29.67 -20.71 1.28
N GLU A 601 28.37 -20.69 1.58
CA GLU A 601 27.81 -19.93 2.70
C GLU A 601 27.93 -20.67 4.04
N PHE A 602 27.74 -21.99 4.06
CA PHE A 602 27.56 -22.76 5.29
C PHE A 602 28.66 -23.77 5.63
N LEU A 603 29.52 -24.13 4.68
CA LEU A 603 30.57 -25.14 4.90
C LEU A 603 31.97 -24.51 4.97
N ASP A 604 32.94 -25.29 5.43
CA ASP A 604 34.34 -24.86 5.38
C ASP A 604 34.87 -24.81 3.94
N SER A 605 35.99 -24.10 3.73
CA SER A 605 36.53 -23.89 2.39
C SER A 605 36.93 -25.17 1.64
N LYS A 606 37.23 -26.27 2.35
CA LYS A 606 37.62 -27.54 1.74
C LYS A 606 36.37 -28.32 1.30
N GLU A 607 35.35 -28.38 2.15
CA GLU A 607 34.06 -29.00 1.84
C GLU A 607 33.34 -28.22 0.73
N ALA A 608 33.34 -26.90 0.78
CA ALA A 608 32.80 -26.04 -0.27
C ALA A 608 33.51 -26.28 -1.62
N ALA A 609 34.84 -26.41 -1.63
CA ALA A 609 35.59 -26.73 -2.84
C ALA A 609 35.25 -28.12 -3.41
N ALA A 610 34.97 -29.11 -2.55
CA ALA A 610 34.55 -30.44 -3.00
C ALA A 610 33.19 -30.37 -3.74
N LEU A 611 32.22 -29.65 -3.19
CA LEU A 611 30.90 -29.46 -3.81
C LEU A 611 30.92 -28.52 -5.03
N GLY A 612 31.90 -27.61 -5.12
CA GLY A 612 32.12 -26.76 -6.30
C GLY A 612 32.30 -27.55 -7.61
N SER A 613 32.76 -28.80 -7.50
CA SER A 613 32.95 -29.75 -8.61
C SER A 613 31.71 -30.56 -9.03
N LEU A 614 30.56 -30.36 -8.37
CA LEU A 614 29.31 -31.06 -8.67
C LEU A 614 28.81 -30.71 -10.09
N ASP A 615 28.43 -31.72 -10.88
CA ASP A 615 27.97 -31.59 -12.27
C ASP A 615 26.64 -32.33 -12.48
N PRO A 616 25.81 -31.98 -13.49
CA PRO A 616 24.57 -32.70 -13.79
C PRO A 616 24.67 -34.23 -13.81
N ASP A 617 25.76 -34.80 -14.32
CA ASP A 617 25.95 -36.26 -14.41
C ASP A 617 26.10 -36.95 -13.04
N ASP A 618 26.38 -36.20 -11.98
CA ASP A 618 26.48 -36.72 -10.62
C ASP A 618 25.13 -36.94 -9.94
N VAL A 619 24.07 -36.34 -10.48
CA VAL A 619 22.74 -36.35 -9.85
C VAL A 619 21.94 -37.53 -10.40
N ILE A 620 21.90 -38.60 -9.62
CA ILE A 620 21.21 -39.86 -9.95
C ILE A 620 19.87 -39.91 -9.21
N PHE A 621 18.78 -40.10 -9.96
CA PHE A 621 17.41 -40.11 -9.43
C PHE A 621 16.91 -41.50 -9.00
N GLU A 622 17.72 -42.55 -9.14
CA GLU A 622 17.38 -43.90 -8.70
C GLU A 622 17.12 -43.93 -7.18
N ASP A 623 16.03 -44.59 -6.76
CA ASP A 623 15.58 -44.65 -5.36
C ASP A 623 15.46 -43.28 -4.66
N CYS A 624 15.13 -42.22 -5.42
CA CYS A 624 14.92 -40.87 -4.89
C CYS A 624 13.45 -40.47 -4.85
N SER A 625 13.06 -39.71 -3.83
CA SER A 625 11.70 -39.17 -3.70
C SER A 625 11.45 -37.89 -4.51
N GLY A 626 12.49 -37.24 -5.00
CA GLY A 626 12.42 -36.02 -5.80
C GLY A 626 13.80 -35.38 -6.00
N THR A 627 13.82 -34.18 -6.55
CA THR A 627 15.03 -33.43 -6.90
C THR A 627 15.90 -33.10 -5.69
N HIS A 628 15.29 -32.73 -4.56
CA HIS A 628 16.03 -32.44 -3.33
C HIS A 628 16.82 -33.66 -2.82
N ASP A 629 16.18 -34.82 -2.73
CA ASP A 629 16.79 -36.07 -2.25
C ASP A 629 17.93 -36.53 -3.17
N ALA A 630 17.75 -36.39 -4.49
CA ALA A 630 18.80 -36.70 -5.46
C ALA A 630 20.03 -35.79 -5.29
N LEU A 631 19.84 -34.49 -5.04
CA LEU A 631 20.92 -33.54 -4.80
C LEU A 631 21.64 -33.81 -3.48
N GLU A 632 20.89 -34.12 -2.42
CA GLU A 632 21.46 -34.48 -1.12
C GLU A 632 22.36 -35.70 -1.23
N LYS A 633 21.90 -36.77 -1.91
CA LYS A 633 22.73 -37.97 -2.16
C LYS A 633 23.97 -37.67 -3.00
N ALA A 634 23.84 -36.87 -4.06
CA ALA A 634 24.96 -36.51 -4.92
C ALA A 634 26.02 -35.68 -4.17
N ALA A 635 25.60 -34.80 -3.27
CA ALA A 635 26.49 -34.00 -2.42
C ALA A 635 27.11 -34.84 -1.28
N ALA A 636 26.33 -35.72 -0.65
CA ALA A 636 26.81 -36.64 0.39
C ALA A 636 27.84 -37.66 -0.12
N ALA A 637 27.83 -37.97 -1.42
CA ALA A 637 28.88 -38.77 -2.07
C ALA A 637 30.24 -38.06 -2.12
N ARG A 638 30.28 -36.72 -1.98
CA ARG A 638 31.50 -35.90 -1.98
C ARG A 638 31.91 -35.42 -0.59
N VAL A 639 30.94 -35.15 0.26
CA VAL A 639 31.13 -34.66 1.63
C VAL A 639 30.43 -35.60 2.60
N GLU A 640 31.21 -36.32 3.39
CA GLU A 640 30.69 -37.32 4.33
C GLU A 640 29.77 -36.68 5.38
N GLY A 641 28.57 -37.23 5.56
CA GLY A 641 27.59 -36.72 6.53
C GLY A 641 26.89 -35.43 6.10
N PHE A 642 27.02 -35.01 4.83
CA PHE A 642 26.32 -33.85 4.31
C PHE A 642 24.80 -34.03 4.39
N HIS A 643 24.12 -33.00 4.90
CA HIS A 643 22.67 -32.88 4.91
C HIS A 643 22.31 -31.56 4.23
N LEU A 644 21.46 -31.63 3.21
CA LEU A 644 20.97 -30.45 2.52
C LEU A 644 19.73 -29.92 3.26
N ASP A 645 19.89 -28.84 4.02
CA ASP A 645 18.74 -28.19 4.65
C ASP A 645 17.82 -27.56 3.59
N LYS A 646 16.54 -27.93 3.60
CA LYS A 646 15.55 -27.46 2.61
C LYS A 646 15.41 -25.94 2.57
N VAL A 647 15.50 -25.24 3.71
CA VAL A 647 15.33 -23.78 3.77
C VAL A 647 16.55 -23.08 3.21
N GLY A 648 17.76 -23.52 3.61
CA GLY A 648 19.01 -23.02 3.06
C GLY A 648 19.16 -23.28 1.57
N PHE A 649 18.73 -24.46 1.09
CA PHE A 649 18.64 -24.77 -0.32
C PHE A 649 17.68 -23.81 -1.06
N ALA A 650 16.45 -23.65 -0.56
CA ALA A 650 15.46 -22.75 -1.14
C ALA A 650 15.95 -21.29 -1.24
N ARG A 651 16.64 -20.79 -0.21
CA ARG A 651 17.27 -19.46 -0.23
C ARG A 651 18.33 -19.36 -1.32
N SER A 652 19.18 -20.37 -1.43
CA SER A 652 20.24 -20.43 -2.43
C SER A 652 19.69 -20.47 -3.85
N VAL A 653 18.58 -21.18 -4.09
CA VAL A 653 17.87 -21.19 -5.38
C VAL A 653 17.42 -19.77 -5.78
N VAL A 654 16.78 -19.04 -4.86
CA VAL A 654 16.28 -17.68 -5.11
C VAL A 654 17.43 -16.68 -5.30
N ASP A 655 18.55 -16.86 -4.59
CA ASP A 655 19.71 -15.98 -4.73
C ASP A 655 20.43 -16.21 -6.06
N VAL A 656 20.67 -17.46 -6.45
CA VAL A 656 21.44 -17.78 -7.66
C VAL A 656 20.70 -17.40 -8.95
N ILE A 657 19.38 -17.61 -9.03
CA ILE A 657 18.58 -17.25 -10.21
C ILE A 657 18.56 -15.72 -10.48
N GLY A 658 18.87 -14.90 -9.46
CA GLY A 658 18.89 -13.45 -9.55
C GLY A 658 20.21 -12.84 -10.05
N HIS A 659 21.31 -13.59 -10.04
CA HIS A 659 22.66 -13.03 -10.18
C HIS A 659 23.53 -13.67 -11.28
N ASP A 660 23.20 -14.87 -11.77
CA ASP A 660 24.01 -15.56 -12.78
C ASP A 660 23.35 -15.56 -14.17
N ASP A 661 23.89 -14.72 -15.07
CA ASP A 661 23.45 -14.63 -16.47
C ASP A 661 23.61 -15.97 -17.24
N LYS A 662 24.49 -16.87 -16.78
CA LYS A 662 24.70 -18.19 -17.41
C LYS A 662 23.51 -19.12 -17.21
N LEU A 663 22.63 -18.83 -16.25
CA LEU A 663 21.46 -19.64 -15.94
C LEU A 663 20.19 -19.14 -16.64
N ALA A 664 20.29 -18.20 -17.58
CA ALA A 664 19.12 -17.57 -18.20
C ALA A 664 18.11 -18.56 -18.82
N GLU A 665 18.58 -19.61 -19.50
CA GLU A 665 17.70 -20.62 -20.11
C GLU A 665 16.98 -21.46 -19.05
N ALA A 666 17.72 -21.97 -18.05
CA ALA A 666 17.15 -22.67 -16.92
C ALA A 666 16.18 -21.77 -16.13
N ALA A 667 16.50 -20.49 -15.98
CA ALA A 667 15.64 -19.53 -15.30
C ALA A 667 14.33 -19.31 -16.07
N ALA A 668 14.35 -19.29 -17.40
CA ALA A 668 13.13 -19.20 -18.21
C ALA A 668 12.24 -20.44 -18.05
N ILE A 669 12.83 -21.63 -17.94
CA ILE A 669 12.09 -22.88 -17.65
C ILE A 669 11.44 -22.81 -16.26
N MET A 670 12.22 -22.41 -15.25
CA MET A 670 11.71 -22.24 -13.89
C MET A 670 10.59 -21.20 -13.84
N ASP A 671 10.76 -20.06 -14.50
CA ASP A 671 9.74 -19.02 -14.63
C ASP A 671 8.45 -19.59 -15.26
N GLY A 672 8.57 -20.44 -16.29
CA GLY A 672 7.44 -21.14 -16.92
C GLY A 672 6.70 -22.09 -15.97
N ASN A 673 7.44 -22.93 -15.26
CA ASN A 673 6.92 -23.86 -14.25
C ASN A 673 6.12 -23.12 -13.16
N PHE A 674 6.68 -22.05 -12.61
CA PHE A 674 6.03 -21.27 -11.55
C PHE A 674 4.81 -20.49 -12.04
N ARG A 675 4.76 -20.08 -13.31
CA ARG A 675 3.52 -19.48 -13.88
C ARG A 675 2.36 -20.46 -13.90
N VAL A 676 2.61 -21.73 -14.22
CA VAL A 676 1.57 -22.77 -14.18
C VAL A 676 1.03 -22.92 -12.76
N LEU A 677 1.92 -23.05 -11.78
CA LEU A 677 1.55 -23.14 -10.36
C LEU A 677 0.77 -21.90 -9.89
N PHE A 678 1.26 -20.70 -10.19
CA PHE A 678 0.63 -19.44 -9.73
C PHE A 678 -0.73 -19.19 -10.36
N ARG A 679 -0.95 -19.58 -11.63
CA ARG A 679 -2.28 -19.51 -12.25
C ARG A 679 -3.28 -20.40 -11.53
N GLU A 680 -2.87 -21.61 -11.14
CA GLU A 680 -3.72 -22.56 -10.43
C GLU A 680 -4.02 -22.11 -9.00
N LEU A 681 -2.99 -21.66 -8.26
CA LEU A 681 -3.17 -21.07 -6.93
C LEU A 681 -4.06 -19.82 -6.97
N GLY A 682 -3.85 -18.92 -7.94
CA GLY A 682 -4.67 -17.72 -8.12
C GLY A 682 -6.12 -18.04 -8.49
N ARG A 683 -6.36 -19.10 -9.28
CA ARG A 683 -7.71 -19.60 -9.58
C ARG A 683 -8.42 -20.07 -8.31
N ARG A 684 -7.74 -20.87 -7.50
CA ARG A 684 -8.26 -21.38 -6.21
C ARG A 684 -8.51 -20.25 -5.21
N GLN A 685 -7.58 -19.30 -5.10
CA GLN A 685 -7.74 -18.11 -4.25
C GLN A 685 -9.02 -17.34 -4.60
N ARG A 686 -9.22 -16.98 -5.88
CA ARG A 686 -10.43 -16.25 -6.31
C ARG A 686 -11.72 -17.03 -6.03
N GLN A 687 -11.71 -18.34 -6.24
CA GLN A 687 -12.86 -19.20 -5.92
C GLN A 687 -13.14 -19.23 -4.41
N ALA A 688 -12.11 -19.39 -3.58
CA ALA A 688 -12.23 -19.44 -2.12
C ALA A 688 -12.72 -18.10 -1.55
N THR A 689 -12.17 -16.98 -2.02
CA THR A 689 -12.63 -15.64 -1.63
C THR A 689 -14.08 -15.39 -2.04
N ARG A 690 -14.49 -15.82 -3.24
CA ARG A 690 -15.89 -15.70 -3.69
C ARG A 690 -16.84 -16.56 -2.86
N GLU A 691 -16.45 -17.78 -2.49
CA GLU A 691 -17.24 -18.64 -1.59
C GLU A 691 -17.46 -17.97 -0.24
N ILE A 692 -16.40 -17.49 0.41
CA ILE A 692 -16.50 -16.81 1.70
C ILE A 692 -17.36 -15.54 1.60
N ALA A 693 -17.21 -14.75 0.54
CA ALA A 693 -18.05 -13.57 0.31
C ALA A 693 -19.54 -13.96 0.18
N THR A 694 -19.82 -15.05 -0.55
CA THR A 694 -21.18 -15.59 -0.72
C THR A 694 -21.76 -16.05 0.62
N GLU A 695 -21.00 -16.80 1.41
CA GLU A 695 -21.40 -17.28 2.73
C GLU A 695 -21.73 -16.11 3.67
N ARG A 696 -20.91 -15.05 3.66
CA ARG A 696 -21.14 -13.83 4.45
C ARG A 696 -22.43 -13.13 4.07
N ILE A 697 -22.67 -12.91 2.77
CA ILE A 697 -23.91 -12.29 2.28
C ILE A 697 -25.12 -13.14 2.68
N SER A 698 -25.06 -14.45 2.44
CA SER A 698 -26.14 -15.39 2.78
C SER A 698 -26.45 -15.41 4.28
N ALA A 699 -25.41 -15.42 5.13
CA ALA A 699 -25.56 -15.37 6.59
C ALA A 699 -26.16 -14.03 7.06
N LYS A 700 -25.76 -12.91 6.43
CA LYS A 700 -26.34 -11.59 6.71
C LYS A 700 -27.82 -11.54 6.38
N ILE A 701 -28.22 -11.99 5.19
CA ILE A 701 -29.64 -12.06 4.79
C ILE A 701 -30.41 -12.93 5.78
N LYS A 702 -29.89 -14.11 6.13
CA LYS A 702 -30.54 -15.00 7.11
C LYS A 702 -30.71 -14.33 8.49
N ARG A 703 -29.72 -13.54 8.93
CA ARG A 703 -29.79 -12.82 10.22
C ARG A 703 -30.85 -11.71 10.18
N LEU A 704 -30.88 -10.90 9.11
CA LEU A 704 -31.88 -9.84 8.94
C LEU A 704 -33.30 -10.42 8.94
N LYS A 705 -33.55 -11.44 8.12
CA LYS A 705 -34.85 -12.14 8.09
C LYS A 705 -35.23 -12.69 9.46
N ARG A 706 -34.31 -13.35 10.15
CA ARG A 706 -34.57 -13.94 11.47
C ARG A 706 -34.87 -12.87 12.52
N SER A 707 -34.14 -11.75 12.54
CA SER A 707 -34.39 -10.64 13.47
C SER A 707 -35.79 -10.09 13.24
N PHE A 708 -36.12 -9.78 11.99
CA PHE A 708 -37.43 -9.27 11.62
C PHE A 708 -38.57 -10.19 12.06
N LEU A 709 -38.45 -11.50 11.80
CA LEU A 709 -39.48 -12.47 12.19
C LEU A 709 -39.62 -12.64 13.71
N ILE A 710 -38.57 -12.35 14.48
CA ILE A 710 -38.62 -12.34 15.96
C ILE A 710 -39.32 -11.07 16.46
N ASP A 711 -39.01 -9.92 15.87
CA ASP A 711 -39.57 -8.62 16.24
C ASP A 711 -41.05 -8.50 15.80
N HIS A 712 -41.43 -9.21 14.74
CA HIS A 712 -42.77 -9.21 14.13
C HIS A 712 -43.37 -10.63 14.07
N PRO A 713 -43.73 -11.27 15.20
CA PRO A 713 -44.15 -12.67 15.21
C PRO A 713 -45.54 -12.91 14.60
N THR A 714 -46.43 -11.90 14.64
CA THR A 714 -47.84 -12.04 14.25
C THR A 714 -48.27 -11.11 13.11
N GLY A 715 -47.42 -10.16 12.73
CA GLY A 715 -47.72 -9.16 11.70
C GLY A 715 -46.68 -8.03 11.67
N ALA A 716 -46.55 -7.40 10.52
CA ALA A 716 -45.72 -6.21 10.30
C ALA A 716 -46.46 -5.20 9.41
N THR A 717 -46.09 -3.92 9.50
CA THR A 717 -46.56 -2.91 8.55
C THR A 717 -45.84 -3.05 7.21
N ARG A 718 -46.45 -2.52 6.14
CA ARG A 718 -45.80 -2.45 4.82
C ARG A 718 -44.47 -1.71 4.86
N GLU A 719 -44.39 -0.62 5.61
CA GLU A 719 -43.13 0.13 5.84
C GLU A 719 -42.04 -0.74 6.47
N GLN A 720 -42.36 -1.49 7.53
CA GLN A 720 -41.39 -2.35 8.22
C GLN A 720 -40.83 -3.44 7.28
N ALA A 721 -41.69 -4.03 6.45
CA ALA A 721 -41.25 -5.00 5.44
C ALA A 721 -40.43 -4.35 4.32
N ALA A 722 -40.81 -3.15 3.86
CA ALA A 722 -40.07 -2.41 2.85
C ALA A 722 -38.65 -2.09 3.32
N LEU A 723 -38.50 -1.63 4.57
CA LEU A 723 -37.21 -1.36 5.21
C LEU A 723 -36.34 -2.62 5.32
N LEU A 724 -36.91 -3.77 5.72
CA LEU A 724 -36.17 -5.04 5.71
C LEU A 724 -35.63 -5.38 4.32
N LEU A 725 -36.46 -5.25 3.28
CA LEU A 725 -36.06 -5.59 1.92
C LEU A 725 -35.01 -4.62 1.39
N GLU A 726 -35.08 -3.35 1.76
CA GLU A 726 -34.05 -2.34 1.47
C GLU A 726 -32.73 -2.67 2.17
N ASP A 727 -32.75 -3.07 3.44
CA ASP A 727 -31.57 -3.52 4.19
C ASP A 727 -30.91 -4.76 3.56
N ILE A 728 -31.74 -5.69 3.07
CA ILE A 728 -31.27 -6.88 2.34
C ILE A 728 -30.64 -6.44 1.02
N GLU A 729 -31.31 -5.61 0.22
CA GLU A 729 -30.85 -5.14 -1.09
C GLU A 729 -29.54 -4.34 -0.99
N ALA A 730 -29.41 -3.48 0.02
CA ALA A 730 -28.19 -2.72 0.33
C ALA A 730 -27.00 -3.61 0.71
N GLY A 731 -27.26 -4.86 1.13
CA GLY A 731 -26.25 -5.86 1.43
C GLY A 731 -25.76 -6.67 0.23
N LEU A 732 -26.41 -6.56 -0.93
CA LEU A 732 -26.08 -7.33 -2.13
C LEU A 732 -24.98 -6.65 -2.94
N ASP A 733 -24.15 -7.45 -3.60
CA ASP A 733 -23.16 -6.98 -4.56
C ASP A 733 -23.75 -6.82 -5.99
N ASN A 734 -22.91 -6.59 -7.00
CA ASN A 734 -23.33 -6.50 -8.41
C ASN A 734 -23.16 -7.85 -9.15
N SER A 735 -23.19 -8.96 -8.41
CA SER A 735 -23.08 -10.30 -8.99
C SER A 735 -24.38 -10.73 -9.69
N ALA A 736 -24.30 -11.75 -10.55
CA ALA A 736 -25.49 -12.34 -11.15
C ALA A 736 -26.41 -12.95 -10.07
N GLU A 737 -25.83 -13.52 -9.02
CA GLU A 737 -26.55 -14.04 -7.85
C GLU A 737 -27.33 -12.94 -7.12
N ALA A 738 -26.75 -11.75 -6.97
CA ALA A 738 -27.43 -10.60 -6.39
C ALA A 738 -28.62 -10.11 -7.23
N GLU A 739 -28.49 -10.10 -8.56
CA GLU A 739 -29.60 -9.68 -9.44
C GLU A 739 -30.80 -10.62 -9.36
N GLU A 740 -30.58 -11.93 -9.13
CA GLU A 740 -31.68 -12.87 -8.86
C GLU A 740 -32.42 -12.52 -7.56
N VAL A 741 -31.67 -12.27 -6.47
CA VAL A 741 -32.25 -11.86 -5.19
C VAL A 741 -32.98 -10.52 -5.32
N LYS A 742 -32.42 -9.52 -6.02
CA LYS A 742 -33.12 -8.26 -6.32
C LYS A 742 -34.40 -8.48 -7.12
N GLY A 743 -34.37 -9.41 -8.08
CA GLY A 743 -35.54 -9.83 -8.83
C GLY A 743 -36.64 -10.41 -7.93
N GLN A 744 -36.28 -11.24 -6.95
CA GLN A 744 -37.22 -11.77 -5.95
C GLN A 744 -37.75 -10.68 -5.03
N ILE A 745 -36.89 -9.77 -4.55
CA ILE A 745 -37.30 -8.61 -3.72
C ILE A 745 -38.35 -7.78 -4.45
N ARG A 746 -38.14 -7.47 -5.74
CA ARG A 746 -39.13 -6.74 -6.56
C ARG A 746 -40.46 -7.49 -6.70
N LYS A 747 -40.45 -8.82 -6.77
CA LYS A 747 -41.68 -9.63 -6.78
C LYS A 747 -42.42 -9.53 -5.45
N ILE A 748 -41.70 -9.64 -4.33
CA ILE A 748 -42.27 -9.51 -2.98
C ILE A 748 -42.89 -8.12 -2.79
N ARG A 749 -42.17 -7.05 -3.13
CA ARG A 749 -42.69 -5.67 -3.04
C ARG A 749 -44.04 -5.50 -3.75
N ARG A 750 -44.15 -6.06 -4.97
CA ARG A 750 -45.38 -5.99 -5.76
C ARG A 750 -46.49 -6.90 -5.23
N GLN A 751 -46.17 -8.11 -4.80
CA GLN A 751 -47.15 -9.08 -4.33
C GLN A 751 -47.85 -8.63 -3.04
N PHE A 752 -47.12 -7.95 -2.15
CA PHE A 752 -47.63 -7.52 -0.85
C PHE A 752 -47.89 -6.01 -0.77
N GLU A 753 -47.88 -5.32 -1.92
CA GLU A 753 -48.23 -3.89 -2.02
C GLU A 753 -47.40 -3.00 -1.08
N LEU A 754 -46.11 -3.32 -0.92
CA LEU A 754 -45.27 -2.70 0.12
C LEU A 754 -44.99 -1.20 -0.12
N ASP A 755 -45.15 -0.74 -1.36
CA ASP A 755 -44.92 0.66 -1.75
C ASP A 755 -46.20 1.53 -1.67
N ASP A 756 -47.35 0.96 -1.26
CA ASP A 756 -48.64 1.67 -1.11
C ASP A 756 -48.77 2.31 0.30
N GLU A 757 -49.93 2.23 0.98
CA GLU A 757 -50.14 2.87 2.29
C GLU A 757 -49.17 2.31 3.36
N PRO A 758 -48.15 3.08 3.81
CA PRO A 758 -47.00 2.50 4.55
C PRO A 758 -47.35 1.96 5.95
N ILE A 759 -48.36 2.57 6.58
CA ILE A 759 -48.78 2.29 7.96
C ILE A 759 -49.71 1.06 8.02
N GLU A 760 -50.28 0.64 6.89
CA GLU A 760 -51.18 -0.51 6.87
C GLU A 760 -50.44 -1.82 7.15
N PRO A 761 -51.09 -2.77 7.88
CA PRO A 761 -50.55 -4.09 8.08
C PRO A 761 -50.55 -4.88 6.77
N ILE A 762 -49.59 -5.80 6.61
CA ILE A 762 -49.57 -6.73 5.48
C ILE A 762 -50.76 -7.68 5.59
N ALA A 763 -51.63 -7.69 4.57
CA ALA A 763 -52.90 -8.42 4.60
C ALA A 763 -52.73 -9.95 4.76
N ASP A 764 -51.77 -10.55 4.06
CA ASP A 764 -51.43 -11.98 4.18
C ASP A 764 -50.00 -12.16 4.71
N TYR A 765 -49.85 -12.01 6.02
CA TYR A 765 -48.54 -12.04 6.66
C TYR A 765 -47.88 -13.42 6.62
N GLU A 766 -48.64 -14.52 6.64
CA GLU A 766 -48.04 -15.86 6.54
C GLU A 766 -47.46 -16.11 5.15
N ASP A 767 -48.18 -15.72 4.08
CA ASP A 767 -47.63 -15.76 2.72
C ASP A 767 -46.39 -14.87 2.57
N PHE A 768 -46.36 -13.72 3.23
CA PHE A 768 -45.18 -12.86 3.25
C PHE A 768 -43.98 -13.53 3.93
N ARG A 769 -44.21 -14.26 5.04
CA ARG A 769 -43.16 -15.03 5.71
C ARG A 769 -42.60 -16.12 4.80
N GLU A 770 -43.46 -16.86 4.10
CA GLU A 770 -43.03 -17.87 3.12
C GLU A 770 -42.22 -17.22 1.99
N ALA A 771 -42.68 -16.08 1.47
CA ALA A 771 -41.96 -15.33 0.43
C ALA A 771 -40.57 -14.87 0.91
N LEU A 772 -40.44 -14.38 2.15
CA LEU A 772 -39.14 -14.04 2.73
C LEU A 772 -38.20 -15.26 2.83
N GLU A 773 -38.72 -16.45 3.12
CA GLU A 773 -37.90 -17.66 3.15
C GLU A 773 -37.28 -17.98 1.78
N THR A 774 -37.96 -17.64 0.68
CA THR A 774 -37.46 -17.84 -0.69
C THR A 774 -36.26 -16.96 -1.05
N LEU A 775 -36.03 -15.85 -0.33
CA LEU A 775 -34.86 -14.99 -0.49
C LEU A 775 -33.59 -15.72 -0.04
N VAL A 776 -32.95 -16.43 -0.96
CA VAL A 776 -31.71 -17.17 -0.70
C VAL A 776 -30.63 -16.75 -1.68
N TYR A 777 -29.52 -16.24 -1.14
CA TYR A 777 -28.31 -15.98 -1.91
C TYR A 777 -27.51 -17.29 -2.03
N ARG A 778 -27.47 -17.87 -3.24
CA ARG A 778 -26.72 -19.10 -3.57
C ARG A 778 -25.88 -18.85 -4.82
N GLN A 779 -24.71 -19.49 -4.89
CA GLN A 779 -23.96 -19.58 -6.15
C GLN A 779 -24.79 -20.32 -7.18
N LEU A 780 -24.89 -19.76 -8.38
CA LEU A 780 -25.36 -20.51 -9.55
C LEU A 780 -24.32 -21.59 -9.82
N ASN A 781 -24.60 -22.83 -9.41
CA ASN A 781 -23.84 -23.97 -9.89
C ASN A 781 -23.97 -23.95 -11.42
N GLY A 782 -22.84 -23.81 -12.12
CA GLY A 782 -22.79 -23.86 -13.58
C GLY A 782 -23.38 -25.18 -14.06
N VAL A 783 -24.65 -25.16 -14.44
CA VAL A 783 -25.25 -26.15 -15.31
C VAL A 783 -24.86 -25.75 -16.72
N GLN A 784 -23.82 -26.39 -17.23
CA GLN A 784 -23.52 -26.71 -18.64
C GLN A 784 -22.12 -27.34 -18.61
N GLU A 785 -22.00 -28.64 -18.81
CA GLU A 785 -22.03 -29.26 -20.14
C GLU A 785 -22.66 -30.68 -20.13
N PRO A 786 -23.06 -31.22 -21.30
CA PRO A 786 -24.08 -32.27 -21.45
C PRO A 786 -23.70 -33.68 -20.97
#